data_AF-A0A6M8MH31-F1
#
_entry.id   AF-A0A6M8MH31-F1
#
_cell.length_a   1.000
_cell.length_b   1.000
_cell.length_c   1.000
_cell.angle_alpha   90.00
_cell.angle_beta   90.00
_cell.angle_gamma   90.00
#
_symmetry.space_group_name_H-M   'P 1'
#
loop_
_entity.id
_entity.type
_entity.pdbx_description
1 polymer ?
#
loop_
_entity_poly.entity_id
_entity_poly.type
_entity_poly.pdbx_seq_one_letter_code
_entity_poly.pdbx_strand_id
1 'polypeptide(L)'
;MFWIYYFFGIWYYHKKKDYKKAQSYFLKALERQENHSKCNFKLGMSYFKLKQWKEANEFIFKALAVNPSKKSWKIQLRQTENHLNGMFFRPQKLWWKEVEDLKKQIQNKEKNFFICRELAIALENMKRYYEAANYYEQVIKLNDKKDSVLYYKLGYCYENKGHSSESNVELVQKYYNNAIKYDEKLDALKFGIGIFHEQHGLWKEANKAYLEYYKQIQSSENDDLLYKIAFSFEKLCDWDYAEVYYKKTLDVNYQRPYTHYRLALVLERQKKIEEAVKFYKEALRRSNTHKSHWYFHLCKCLNILNRYDESAKFLNESQIIQNKLCGLSENILKDKNLRRRVFYTECYENLEIIDNAILYESFHGKSMSCNPYAIFLYLLEKDEFKDYTHVWVVNNINNVKSKFKKLKNVIIVKKDSELYLKYITSVKYLINNSTFPEYFIRKTDQMYLNTWHGIPWKVLGKDIKGSFMEYKNVQRNFLHATHLIAPSKYTMDIMIKQHEIEFLNSSKKYLSGYPRVDISLNQTKSEKEELKSTLGIPLEKKVILYAPTFRGSFYDSEDVPNKKINELYNKIKDNFDEYCLIYRGHYSVKNENILHKNIIIPPVYIDTNELLGITDVLITDYSSVMFDFMSLNRPIIFFIYDYENYKNNRGLYFDISEISQEYCITIDDVINSLKNINYSKISCFYNQIKDYYFIKEKGQATKMTADFFFKDIIKNNLNIDYTNTKKNLLFYPGALMPNGITTSFKNFVNTFNQNGYNIHVSIDASSVEGHLERIEFFNEIKNKFLTLSSVGNMNYTFEEYFIYTYFLEHNNWQNQLAKTFFEKIFRREFRRMYGDAKIDSLINFDGYTRYWHFLFAINNIKQKIVFLHNNMQGEFDRKYPQLEQNFRCYDYYDKILSVSKQTNEENKKNLASKYNIDETKFDFLENTINCSEIVQKSNEKLDKKIENKYFKKDYKVFINIARLSIEKDHAKLIRAFSVIHKENPKTILLILGDGVLKNDLNNLIFKLKLQKSIFLLGRIPNPFPYLKKSDCFVMSSNHEGQPMTLLEALVLNKAIVATDIPGNISVLDNRGGLIVKNSVEGLIYGMKEFMENKINICDFNANKYNDYIIRKLEALLSQ
;
A
#
# COMPACT_ATOMS: atom_id res chain seq x y z
N MET A 1 21.42 32.34 -40.48
CA MET A 1 20.75 31.07 -40.08
C MET A 1 21.72 30.04 -39.51
N PHE A 2 22.95 29.87 -40.03
CA PHE A 2 24.00 29.00 -39.47
C PHE A 2 24.17 29.10 -37.94
N TRP A 3 24.43 30.32 -37.43
CA TRP A 3 24.70 30.55 -36.01
C TRP A 3 23.56 30.13 -35.09
N ILE A 4 22.31 30.28 -35.53
CA ILE A 4 21.12 29.87 -34.76
C ILE A 4 21.15 28.36 -34.51
N TYR A 5 21.34 27.56 -35.57
CA TYR A 5 21.43 26.10 -35.43
C TYR A 5 22.68 25.65 -34.68
N TYR A 6 23.82 26.30 -34.90
CA TYR A 6 25.04 26.03 -34.15
C TYR A 6 24.85 26.28 -32.64
N PHE A 7 24.23 27.40 -32.23
CA PHE A 7 23.99 27.71 -30.83
C PHE A 7 22.95 26.77 -30.19
N PHE A 8 21.88 26.39 -30.91
CA PHE A 8 20.97 25.34 -30.44
C PHE A 8 21.68 24.01 -30.24
N GLY A 9 22.55 23.61 -31.18
CA GLY A 9 23.39 22.41 -31.04
C GLY A 9 24.28 22.47 -29.80
N ILE A 10 24.95 23.61 -29.55
CA ILE A 10 25.77 23.82 -28.34
C ILE A 10 24.93 23.74 -27.06
N TRP A 11 23.73 24.32 -27.05
CA TRP A 11 22.83 24.30 -25.90
C TRP A 11 22.38 22.87 -25.56
N TYR A 12 21.95 22.10 -26.55
CA TYR A 12 21.60 20.69 -26.34
C TYR A 12 22.80 19.86 -25.89
N TYR A 13 23.98 20.11 -26.46
CA TYR A 13 25.22 19.40 -26.11
C TYR A 13 25.67 19.64 -24.67
N HIS A 14 25.74 20.91 -24.22
CA HIS A 14 26.29 21.25 -22.91
C HIS A 14 25.27 21.34 -21.78
N LYS A 15 24.07 21.89 -22.03
CA LYS A 15 23.05 22.11 -20.97
C LYS A 15 22.11 20.93 -20.80
N LYS A 16 21.61 20.35 -21.90
CA LYS A 16 20.65 19.24 -21.84
C LYS A 16 21.30 17.85 -21.91
N LYS A 17 22.56 17.75 -22.35
CA LYS A 17 23.29 16.50 -22.57
C LYS A 17 22.54 15.52 -23.50
N ASP A 18 21.72 16.04 -24.40
CA ASP A 18 21.00 15.28 -25.42
C ASP A 18 21.81 15.31 -26.73
N TYR A 19 22.72 14.34 -26.85
CA TYR A 19 23.70 14.31 -27.94
C TYR A 19 23.08 13.98 -29.30
N LYS A 20 21.94 13.27 -29.32
CA LYS A 20 21.23 12.92 -30.56
C LYS A 20 20.51 14.14 -31.14
N LYS A 21 19.85 14.94 -30.30
CA LYS A 21 19.32 16.24 -30.76
C LYS A 21 20.43 17.21 -31.13
N ALA A 22 21.51 17.27 -30.36
CA ALA A 22 22.65 18.12 -30.69
C ALA A 22 23.24 17.81 -32.08
N GLN A 23 23.39 16.53 -32.44
CA GLN A 23 23.80 16.11 -33.80
C GLN A 23 22.89 16.70 -34.88
N SER A 24 21.57 16.57 -34.73
CA SER A 24 20.62 17.06 -35.75
C SER A 24 20.74 18.56 -36.02
N TYR A 25 21.01 19.36 -34.98
CA TYR A 25 21.20 20.80 -35.12
C TYR A 25 22.57 21.17 -35.69
N PHE A 26 23.62 20.44 -35.33
CA PHE A 26 24.95 20.64 -35.94
C PHE A 26 24.98 20.25 -37.42
N LEU A 27 24.28 19.20 -37.83
CA LEU A 27 24.12 18.84 -39.25
C LEU A 27 23.41 19.94 -40.03
N LYS A 28 22.27 20.45 -39.52
CA LYS A 28 21.56 21.60 -40.11
C LYS A 28 22.41 22.87 -40.18
N ALA A 29 23.33 23.05 -39.22
CA ALA A 29 24.30 24.13 -39.29
C ALA A 29 25.30 23.89 -40.43
N LEU A 30 25.87 22.69 -40.55
CA LEU A 30 26.83 22.35 -41.60
C LEU A 30 26.25 22.37 -43.02
N GLU A 31 24.96 22.10 -43.22
CA GLU A 31 24.27 22.30 -44.50
C GLU A 31 24.37 23.75 -45.03
N ARG A 32 24.59 24.72 -44.14
CA ARG A 32 24.72 26.15 -44.49
C ARG A 32 26.16 26.64 -44.55
N GLN A 33 27.07 26.00 -43.82
CA GLN A 33 28.52 26.23 -43.90
C GLN A 33 29.25 24.91 -43.66
N GLU A 34 29.56 24.22 -44.75
CA GLU A 34 30.06 22.84 -44.75
C GLU A 34 31.43 22.70 -44.05
N ASN A 35 32.29 23.70 -44.21
CA ASN A 35 33.68 23.66 -43.73
C ASN A 35 33.90 24.40 -42.39
N HIS A 36 32.87 24.56 -41.55
CA HIS A 36 33.04 25.26 -40.27
C HIS A 36 33.72 24.39 -39.20
N SER A 37 35.02 24.64 -38.96
CA SER A 37 35.89 23.84 -38.08
C SER A 37 35.32 23.53 -36.69
N LYS A 38 34.79 24.52 -35.96
CA LYS A 38 34.22 24.30 -34.60
C LYS A 38 32.93 23.48 -34.62
N CYS A 39 32.15 23.57 -35.69
CA CYS A 39 30.89 22.84 -35.83
C CYS A 39 31.16 21.37 -36.14
N ASN A 40 32.04 21.11 -37.12
CA ASN A 40 32.55 19.78 -37.41
C ASN A 40 33.14 19.10 -36.16
N PHE A 41 33.93 19.83 -35.34
CA PHE A 41 34.47 19.26 -34.11
C PHE A 41 33.39 18.90 -33.10
N LYS A 42 32.40 19.77 -32.89
CA LYS A 42 31.31 19.53 -31.92
C LYS A 42 30.35 18.44 -32.37
N LEU A 43 30.10 18.33 -33.68
CA LEU A 43 29.37 17.22 -34.26
C LEU A 43 30.11 15.91 -34.05
N GLY A 44 31.41 15.86 -34.36
CA GLY A 44 32.26 14.70 -34.13
C GLY A 44 32.32 14.28 -32.67
N MET A 45 32.39 15.23 -31.73
CA MET A 45 32.29 14.93 -30.30
C MET A 45 30.90 14.42 -29.87
N SER A 46 29.84 14.81 -30.58
CA SER A 46 28.49 14.28 -30.33
C SER A 46 28.39 12.81 -30.75
N TYR A 47 28.92 12.48 -31.95
CA TYR A 47 29.09 11.09 -32.40
C TYR A 47 29.96 10.27 -31.43
N PHE A 48 31.05 10.86 -30.92
CA PHE A 48 31.92 10.22 -29.94
C PHE A 48 31.16 9.85 -28.65
N LYS A 49 30.31 10.76 -28.13
CA LYS A 49 29.48 10.48 -26.94
C LYS A 49 28.41 9.43 -27.17
N LEU A 50 27.93 9.28 -28.40
CA LEU A 50 27.00 8.23 -28.80
C LEU A 50 27.68 6.92 -29.19
N LYS A 51 29.02 6.81 -29.04
CA LYS A 51 29.82 5.62 -29.40
C LYS A 51 29.79 5.27 -30.90
N GLN A 52 29.55 6.27 -31.75
CA GLN A 52 29.55 6.16 -33.21
C GLN A 52 30.93 6.59 -33.72
N TRP A 53 31.89 5.66 -33.62
CA TRP A 53 33.31 5.99 -33.73
C TRP A 53 33.75 6.39 -35.13
N LYS A 54 33.13 5.82 -36.18
CA LYS A 54 33.49 6.08 -37.58
C LYS A 54 33.16 7.52 -37.97
N GLU A 55 31.93 7.93 -37.68
CA GLU A 55 31.41 9.28 -37.93
C GLU A 55 32.11 10.30 -37.03
N ALA A 56 32.35 9.96 -35.77
CA ALA A 56 33.14 10.80 -34.86
C ALA A 56 34.53 11.10 -35.44
N ASN A 57 35.20 10.09 -35.99
CA ASN A 57 36.53 10.22 -36.55
C ASN A 57 36.51 11.12 -37.79
N GLU A 58 35.56 10.89 -38.69
CA GLU A 58 35.40 11.67 -39.91
C GLU A 58 35.20 13.17 -39.62
N PHE A 59 34.27 13.51 -38.72
CA PHE A 59 33.94 14.91 -38.44
C PHE A 59 35.02 15.62 -37.61
N ILE A 60 35.71 14.91 -36.70
CA ILE A 60 36.86 15.49 -35.99
C ILE A 60 38.04 15.69 -36.97
N PHE A 61 38.24 14.79 -37.93
CA PHE A 61 39.25 14.93 -38.97
C PHE A 61 38.94 16.13 -39.88
N LYS A 62 37.71 16.27 -40.37
CA LYS A 62 37.25 17.45 -41.15
C LYS A 62 37.48 18.76 -40.38
N ALA A 63 37.24 18.77 -39.07
CA ALA A 63 37.50 19.94 -38.24
C ALA A 63 38.99 20.31 -38.16
N LEU A 64 39.87 19.31 -38.09
CA LEU A 64 41.31 19.47 -38.03
C LEU A 64 41.92 19.84 -39.38
N ALA A 65 41.36 19.37 -40.49
CA ALA A 65 41.76 19.77 -41.83
C ALA A 65 41.62 21.28 -42.03
N VAL A 66 40.57 21.88 -41.47
CA VAL A 66 40.34 23.34 -41.52
C VAL A 66 41.14 24.09 -40.45
N ASN A 67 41.44 23.48 -39.30
CA ASN A 67 42.19 24.13 -38.22
C ASN A 67 43.26 23.22 -37.58
N PRO A 68 44.40 23.01 -38.27
CA PRO A 68 45.40 22.01 -37.90
C PRO A 68 46.23 22.35 -36.65
N SER A 69 46.17 23.60 -36.16
CA SER A 69 46.91 24.08 -34.99
C SER A 69 46.28 23.66 -33.65
N LYS A 70 45.05 23.13 -33.64
CA LYS A 70 44.32 22.75 -32.41
C LYS A 70 44.80 21.41 -31.83
N LYS A 71 45.82 21.47 -30.96
CA LYS A 71 46.39 20.30 -30.25
C LYS A 71 45.35 19.44 -29.52
N SER A 72 44.37 20.05 -28.85
CA SER A 72 43.34 19.31 -28.11
C SER A 72 42.40 18.48 -29.00
N TRP A 73 42.20 18.89 -30.25
CA TRP A 73 41.36 18.17 -31.20
C TRP A 73 42.10 16.98 -31.80
N LYS A 74 43.42 17.10 -32.02
CA LYS A 74 44.29 15.98 -32.41
C LYS A 74 44.28 14.85 -31.37
N ILE A 75 44.25 15.20 -30.09
CA ILE A 75 44.11 14.21 -28.99
C ILE A 75 42.77 13.47 -29.10
N GLN A 76 41.67 14.19 -29.38
CA GLN A 76 40.35 13.60 -29.51
C GLN A 76 40.19 12.75 -30.77
N LEU A 77 40.81 13.15 -31.89
CA LEU A 77 40.90 12.31 -33.09
C LEU A 77 41.61 11.00 -32.75
N ARG A 78 42.79 11.06 -32.12
CA ARG A 78 43.56 9.89 -31.71
C ARG A 78 42.80 8.97 -30.74
N GLN A 79 42.01 9.54 -29.83
CA GLN A 79 41.12 8.77 -28.95
C GLN A 79 40.03 8.03 -29.74
N THR A 80 39.48 8.68 -30.77
CA THR A 80 38.46 8.09 -31.64
C THR A 80 39.05 7.00 -32.54
N GLU A 81 40.23 7.22 -33.11
CA GLU A 81 41.01 6.23 -33.86
C GLU A 81 41.36 5.02 -33.00
N ASN A 82 41.70 5.21 -31.72
CA ASN A 82 41.93 4.10 -30.79
C ASN A 82 40.68 3.26 -30.53
N HIS A 83 39.49 3.87 -30.57
CA HIS A 83 38.21 3.14 -30.47
C HIS A 83 37.88 2.39 -31.77
N LEU A 84 38.19 2.96 -32.94
CA LEU A 84 38.03 2.31 -34.25
C LEU A 84 39.00 1.13 -34.42
N ASN A 85 40.28 1.34 -34.11
CA ASN A 85 41.34 0.33 -34.20
C ASN A 85 41.27 -0.69 -33.04
N GLY A 86 40.40 -0.47 -32.06
CA GLY A 86 40.15 -1.40 -30.96
C GLY A 86 39.35 -2.64 -31.37
N MET A 87 38.80 -2.71 -32.59
CA MET A 87 37.93 -3.81 -33.01
C MET A 87 38.68 -4.93 -33.74
N PHE A 88 39.77 -4.65 -34.44
CA PHE A 88 40.66 -5.66 -35.04
C PHE A 88 42.08 -5.07 -35.13
N PHE A 89 43.06 -5.68 -34.46
CA PHE A 89 44.48 -5.26 -34.34
C PHE A 89 44.77 -3.97 -33.55
N ARG A 90 45.03 -4.12 -32.24
CA ARG A 90 45.90 -3.16 -31.53
C ARG A 90 47.36 -3.46 -31.85
N PRO A 91 48.17 -2.48 -32.28
CA PRO A 91 49.62 -2.59 -32.13
C PRO A 91 49.92 -2.83 -30.65
N GLN A 92 50.74 -3.82 -30.33
CA GLN A 92 51.20 -4.06 -28.97
C GLN A 92 51.82 -2.77 -28.43
N LYS A 93 51.33 -2.26 -27.29
CA LYS A 93 51.94 -1.08 -26.66
C LYS A 93 53.41 -1.43 -26.38
N LEU A 94 54.34 -0.70 -27.00
CA LEU A 94 55.77 -0.90 -26.82
C LEU A 94 56.19 -0.33 -25.45
N TRP A 95 55.95 -1.12 -24.40
CA TRP A 95 56.21 -0.69 -23.03
C TRP A 95 57.66 -0.26 -22.78
N TRP A 96 58.62 -0.86 -23.47
CA TRP A 96 60.04 -0.47 -23.38
C TRP A 96 60.26 0.98 -23.86
N LYS A 97 59.61 1.38 -24.96
CA LYS A 97 59.70 2.73 -25.51
C LYS A 97 59.00 3.75 -24.61
N GLU A 98 57.84 3.38 -24.06
CA GLU A 98 57.13 4.19 -23.08
C GLU A 98 58.00 4.44 -21.83
N VAL A 99 58.68 3.40 -21.33
CA VAL A 99 59.62 3.51 -20.21
C VAL A 99 60.79 4.46 -20.55
N GLU A 100 61.38 4.35 -21.75
CA GLU A 100 62.44 5.28 -22.19
C GLU A 100 61.96 6.72 -22.29
N ASP A 101 60.81 6.96 -22.93
CA ASP A 101 60.23 8.29 -23.13
C ASP A 101 59.90 8.94 -21.78
N LEU A 102 59.34 8.17 -20.84
CA LEU A 102 59.04 8.64 -19.48
C LEU A 102 60.32 8.86 -18.65
N LYS A 103 61.34 8.01 -18.77
CA LYS A 103 62.65 8.23 -18.12
C LYS A 103 63.34 9.50 -18.64
N LYS A 104 63.30 9.76 -19.96
CA LYS A 104 63.81 11.01 -20.57
C LYS A 104 63.04 12.24 -20.08
N GLN A 105 61.72 12.14 -19.90
CA GLN A 105 60.92 13.24 -19.35
C GLN A 105 61.30 13.57 -17.89
N ILE A 106 61.62 12.56 -17.09
CA ILE A 106 62.11 12.75 -15.70
C ILE A 106 63.52 13.35 -15.66
N GLN A 107 64.37 13.08 -16.65
CA GLN A 107 65.71 13.71 -16.73
C GLN A 107 65.64 15.21 -17.05
N ASN A 108 64.62 15.65 -17.78
CA ASN A 108 64.49 17.04 -18.25
C ASN A 108 63.53 17.92 -17.42
N LYS A 109 62.84 17.36 -16.42
CA LYS A 109 61.88 18.06 -15.55
C LYS A 109 61.84 17.46 -14.13
N GLU A 110 61.37 18.24 -13.16
CA GLU A 110 61.17 17.79 -11.78
C GLU A 110 60.19 16.59 -11.70
N LYS A 111 60.49 15.61 -10.83
CA LYS A 111 59.70 14.38 -10.67
C LYS A 111 58.29 14.72 -10.17
N ASN A 112 57.29 14.54 -11.03
CA ASN A 112 55.88 14.74 -10.68
C ASN A 112 55.15 13.38 -10.57
N PHE A 113 54.25 13.28 -9.59
CA PHE A 113 53.34 12.15 -9.33
C PHE A 113 52.86 11.42 -10.59
N PHE A 114 52.32 12.12 -11.59
CA PHE A 114 51.73 11.49 -12.77
C PHE A 114 52.75 10.73 -13.63
N ILE A 115 53.93 11.31 -13.85
CA ILE A 115 54.98 10.71 -14.71
C ILE A 115 55.58 9.50 -14.00
N CYS A 116 55.88 9.61 -12.70
CA CYS A 116 56.39 8.48 -11.93
C CYS A 116 55.38 7.33 -11.86
N ARG A 117 54.07 7.62 -11.78
CA ARG A 117 53.02 6.60 -11.76
C ARG A 117 52.91 5.86 -13.09
N GLU A 118 52.85 6.57 -14.21
CA GLU A 118 52.78 5.94 -15.53
C GLU A 118 54.05 5.13 -15.82
N LEU A 119 55.21 5.60 -15.37
CA LEU A 119 56.47 4.87 -15.49
C LEU A 119 56.47 3.58 -14.66
N ALA A 120 55.99 3.63 -13.42
CA ALA A 120 55.84 2.44 -12.57
C ALA A 120 54.90 1.40 -13.19
N ILE A 121 53.76 1.85 -13.74
CA ILE A 121 52.80 0.97 -14.45
C ILE A 121 53.45 0.36 -15.70
N ALA A 122 54.20 1.15 -16.48
CA ALA A 122 54.86 0.65 -17.68
C ALA A 122 55.92 -0.41 -17.34
N LEU A 123 56.72 -0.18 -16.30
CA LEU A 123 57.71 -1.14 -15.80
C LEU A 123 57.07 -2.42 -15.24
N GLU A 124 55.95 -2.29 -14.51
CA GLU A 124 55.16 -3.42 -14.01
C GLU A 124 54.65 -4.31 -15.16
N ASN A 125 54.10 -3.71 -16.22
CA ASN A 125 53.65 -4.44 -17.41
C ASN A 125 54.81 -5.15 -18.16
N MET A 126 56.04 -4.66 -18.01
CA MET A 126 57.26 -5.31 -18.51
C MET A 126 57.83 -6.37 -17.57
N LYS A 127 57.18 -6.65 -16.43
CA LYS A 127 57.69 -7.53 -15.36
C LYS A 127 59.03 -7.08 -14.74
N ARG A 128 59.37 -5.79 -14.88
CA ARG A 128 60.54 -5.15 -14.25
C ARG A 128 60.16 -4.70 -12.83
N TYR A 129 59.75 -5.64 -11.99
CA TYR A 129 59.10 -5.35 -10.70
C TYR A 129 59.97 -4.56 -9.73
N TYR A 130 61.30 -4.79 -9.71
CA TYR A 130 62.21 -4.03 -8.84
C TYR A 130 62.21 -2.53 -9.18
N GLU A 131 62.34 -2.20 -10.46
CA GLU A 131 62.30 -0.80 -10.90
C GLU A 131 60.91 -0.20 -10.69
N ALA A 132 59.86 -0.97 -10.97
CA ALA A 132 58.48 -0.53 -10.72
C ALA A 132 58.25 -0.19 -9.25
N ALA A 133 58.73 -1.01 -8.31
CA ALA A 133 58.63 -0.77 -6.87
C ALA A 133 59.27 0.57 -6.46
N ASN A 134 60.50 0.85 -6.92
CA ASN A 134 61.19 2.11 -6.62
C ASN A 134 60.41 3.35 -7.09
N TYR A 135 59.72 3.26 -8.23
CA TYR A 135 58.88 4.36 -8.70
C TYR A 135 57.54 4.41 -7.97
N TYR A 136 56.93 3.28 -7.60
CA TYR A 136 55.74 3.26 -6.76
C TYR A 136 55.98 3.87 -5.37
N GLU A 137 57.15 3.63 -4.75
CA GLU A 137 57.53 4.31 -3.49
C GLU A 137 57.60 5.84 -3.65
N GLN A 138 58.18 6.31 -4.75
CA GLN A 138 58.24 7.74 -5.06
C GLN A 138 56.85 8.31 -5.30
N VAL A 139 55.97 7.58 -5.99
CA VAL A 139 54.58 7.98 -6.23
C VAL A 139 53.81 8.10 -4.92
N ILE A 140 54.01 7.17 -3.98
CA ILE A 140 53.39 7.24 -2.65
C ILE A 140 53.90 8.44 -1.85
N LYS A 141 55.21 8.75 -1.91
CA LYS A 141 55.78 9.95 -1.25
C LYS A 141 55.26 11.26 -1.84
N LEU A 142 55.01 11.29 -3.14
CA LEU A 142 54.47 12.45 -3.86
C LEU A 142 52.94 12.56 -3.77
N ASN A 143 52.27 11.61 -3.09
CA ASN A 143 50.83 11.60 -2.95
C ASN A 143 50.41 11.92 -1.52
N ASP A 144 49.81 13.10 -1.33
CA ASP A 144 49.27 13.49 -0.02
C ASP A 144 48.08 12.62 0.42
N LYS A 145 47.46 11.86 -0.51
CA LYS A 145 46.36 10.94 -0.23
C LYS A 145 46.85 9.51 -0.11
N LYS A 146 46.42 8.84 0.95
CA LYS A 146 46.72 7.43 1.21
C LYS A 146 45.90 6.52 0.28
N ASP A 147 46.39 6.28 -0.93
CA ASP A 147 45.71 5.50 -1.98
C ASP A 147 46.01 4.00 -1.83
N SER A 148 44.97 3.21 -1.50
CA SER A 148 45.08 1.76 -1.30
C SER A 148 45.62 1.00 -2.51
N VAL A 149 45.32 1.44 -3.74
CA VAL A 149 45.73 0.76 -4.97
C VAL A 149 47.24 0.91 -5.18
N LEU A 150 47.81 2.06 -4.83
CA LEU A 150 49.27 2.27 -4.92
C LEU A 150 50.02 1.40 -3.92
N TYR A 151 49.53 1.30 -2.69
CA TYR A 151 50.11 0.40 -1.69
C TYR A 151 50.01 -1.08 -2.11
N TYR A 152 48.88 -1.50 -2.69
CA TYR A 152 48.73 -2.84 -3.26
C TYR A 152 49.74 -3.10 -4.38
N LYS A 153 49.84 -2.20 -5.35
CA LYS A 153 50.76 -2.35 -6.49
C LYS A 153 52.22 -2.40 -6.05
N LEU A 154 52.60 -1.61 -5.06
CA LEU A 154 53.93 -1.64 -4.47
C LEU A 154 54.20 -3.00 -3.80
N GLY A 155 53.29 -3.47 -2.94
CA GLY A 155 53.39 -4.79 -2.31
C GLY A 155 53.49 -5.92 -3.33
N TYR A 156 52.69 -5.86 -4.41
CA TYR A 156 52.72 -6.83 -5.51
C TYR A 156 54.05 -6.84 -6.27
N CYS A 157 54.65 -5.67 -6.51
CA CYS A 157 55.99 -5.58 -7.12
C CYS A 157 57.07 -6.17 -6.22
N TYR A 158 56.98 -5.98 -4.89
CA TYR A 158 57.92 -6.60 -3.95
C TYR A 158 57.74 -8.12 -3.86
N GLU A 159 56.49 -8.61 -3.88
CA GLU A 159 56.19 -10.05 -3.90
C GLU A 159 56.77 -10.74 -5.14
N ASN A 160 56.73 -10.07 -6.30
CA ASN A 160 57.15 -10.64 -7.59
C ASN A 160 58.60 -10.27 -8.00
N LYS A 161 59.43 -9.76 -7.08
CA LYS A 161 60.83 -9.41 -7.37
C LYS A 161 61.62 -10.68 -7.73
N GLY A 162 62.28 -10.68 -8.89
CA GLY A 162 62.99 -11.87 -9.42
C GLY A 162 64.28 -12.26 -8.68
N HIS A 163 64.44 -13.58 -8.46
CA HIS A 163 65.63 -14.44 -8.29
C HIS A 163 66.98 -13.99 -7.69
N SER A 164 67.17 -12.84 -7.03
CA SER A 164 68.49 -12.52 -6.43
C SER A 164 68.52 -11.95 -5.01
N SER A 165 67.40 -11.89 -4.29
CA SER A 165 67.40 -11.61 -2.85
C SER A 165 66.07 -12.05 -2.27
N GLU A 166 66.10 -12.59 -1.05
CA GLU A 166 64.91 -12.98 -0.28
C GLU A 166 63.81 -11.92 -0.42
N SER A 167 62.63 -12.35 -0.85
CA SER A 167 61.42 -11.56 -0.72
C SER A 167 61.34 -11.11 0.74
N ASN A 168 61.45 -9.81 0.99
CA ASN A 168 61.38 -9.28 2.33
C ASN A 168 59.91 -9.31 2.75
N VAL A 169 59.49 -10.48 3.27
CA VAL A 169 58.10 -10.83 3.62
C VAL A 169 57.46 -9.75 4.49
N GLU A 170 58.25 -9.12 5.37
CA GLU A 170 57.80 -8.03 6.23
C GLU A 170 57.38 -6.77 5.44
N LEU A 171 58.12 -6.41 4.39
CA LEU A 171 57.81 -5.28 3.52
C LEU A 171 56.55 -5.54 2.69
N VAL A 172 56.39 -6.75 2.14
CA VAL A 172 55.17 -7.16 1.42
C VAL A 172 53.96 -7.05 2.34
N GLN A 173 54.04 -7.66 3.54
CA GLN A 173 52.95 -7.63 4.51
C GLN A 173 52.63 -6.20 4.97
N LYS A 174 53.65 -5.35 5.19
CA LYS A 174 53.47 -3.94 5.54
C LYS A 174 52.67 -3.19 4.48
N TYR A 175 53.01 -3.35 3.20
CA TYR A 175 52.32 -2.64 2.12
C TYR A 175 50.92 -3.19 1.85
N TYR A 176 50.72 -4.51 1.95
CA TYR A 176 49.39 -5.11 1.88
C TYR A 176 48.49 -4.71 3.05
N ASN A 177 49.01 -4.65 4.27
CA ASN A 177 48.27 -4.15 5.43
C ASN A 177 47.86 -2.67 5.25
N ASN A 178 48.73 -1.84 4.66
CA ASN A 178 48.38 -0.47 4.31
C ASN A 178 47.33 -0.40 3.21
N ALA A 179 47.41 -1.26 2.19
CA ALA A 179 46.38 -1.35 1.15
C ALA A 179 45.01 -1.71 1.73
N ILE A 180 44.95 -2.69 2.64
CA ILE A 180 43.73 -3.07 3.35
C ILE A 180 43.22 -1.93 4.23
N LYS A 181 44.12 -1.30 5.02
CA LYS A 181 43.77 -0.22 5.95
C LYS A 181 43.21 1.02 5.27
N TYR A 182 43.71 1.35 4.08
CA TYR A 182 43.31 2.54 3.33
C TYR A 182 42.27 2.24 2.25
N ASP A 183 41.74 1.01 2.20
CA ASP A 183 40.68 0.67 1.27
C ASP A 183 39.33 1.27 1.71
N GLU A 184 38.68 1.95 0.77
CA GLU A 184 37.33 2.51 0.94
C GLU A 184 36.29 1.86 0.01
N LYS A 185 36.71 0.96 -0.90
CA LYS A 185 35.88 0.52 -2.03
C LYS A 185 35.71 -0.97 -2.16
N LEU A 186 36.70 -1.77 -1.77
CA LEU A 186 36.74 -3.21 -2.03
C LEU A 186 36.35 -4.04 -0.81
N ASP A 187 36.05 -3.41 0.33
CA ASP A 187 35.86 -4.07 1.63
C ASP A 187 37.05 -4.99 1.98
N ALA A 188 38.27 -4.53 1.72
CA ALA A 188 39.48 -5.31 1.94
C ALA A 188 39.68 -5.72 3.41
N LEU A 189 39.07 -5.00 4.36
CA LEU A 189 39.00 -5.41 5.77
C LEU A 189 38.24 -6.73 5.98
N LYS A 190 37.34 -7.10 5.07
CA LYS A 190 36.54 -8.32 5.11
C LYS A 190 37.13 -9.46 4.29
N PHE A 191 37.90 -9.12 3.26
CA PHE A 191 38.38 -10.06 2.24
C PHE A 191 39.90 -10.22 2.18
N GLY A 192 40.64 -9.41 2.94
CA GLY A 192 42.10 -9.35 2.88
C GLY A 192 42.61 -8.83 1.53
N ILE A 193 43.87 -9.10 1.21
CA ILE A 193 44.51 -8.63 -0.02
C ILE A 193 43.97 -9.32 -1.28
N GLY A 194 43.34 -10.50 -1.13
CA GLY A 194 42.78 -11.28 -2.24
C GLY A 194 41.80 -10.50 -3.12
N ILE A 195 41.05 -9.53 -2.56
CA ILE A 195 40.11 -8.71 -3.33
C ILE A 195 40.80 -7.79 -4.34
N PHE A 196 42.02 -7.34 -4.04
CA PHE A 196 42.81 -6.57 -5.00
C PHE A 196 43.32 -7.47 -6.13
N HIS A 197 43.77 -8.69 -5.83
CA HIS A 197 44.14 -9.67 -6.86
C HIS A 197 42.95 -10.03 -7.75
N GLU A 198 41.76 -10.25 -7.18
CA GLU A 198 40.51 -10.46 -7.92
C GLU A 198 40.22 -9.30 -8.88
N GLN A 199 40.31 -8.05 -8.39
CA GLN A 199 40.06 -6.86 -9.21
C GLN A 199 40.98 -6.78 -10.45
N HIS A 200 42.19 -7.31 -10.34
CA HIS A 200 43.18 -7.35 -11.42
C HIS A 200 43.11 -8.63 -12.27
N GLY A 201 42.17 -9.54 -11.99
CA GLY A 201 42.00 -10.81 -12.72
C GLY A 201 43.05 -11.88 -12.39
N LEU A 202 43.81 -11.70 -11.30
CA LEU A 202 44.86 -12.60 -10.82
C LEU A 202 44.25 -13.69 -9.94
N TRP A 203 43.52 -14.63 -10.54
CA TRP A 203 42.68 -15.59 -9.79
C TRP A 203 43.47 -16.58 -8.93
N LYS A 204 44.69 -16.94 -9.33
CA LYS A 204 45.54 -17.88 -8.57
C LYS A 204 46.05 -17.23 -7.28
N GLU A 205 46.53 -16.00 -7.42
CA GLU A 205 47.01 -15.14 -6.34
C GLU A 205 45.86 -14.77 -5.41
N ALA A 206 44.70 -14.41 -5.97
CA ALA A 206 43.48 -14.14 -5.21
C ALA A 206 43.05 -15.35 -4.37
N ASN A 207 42.98 -16.54 -4.98
CA ASN A 207 42.60 -17.77 -4.29
C ASN A 207 43.55 -18.06 -3.11
N LYS A 208 44.87 -18.00 -3.35
CA LYS A 208 45.90 -18.20 -2.32
C LYS A 208 45.71 -17.20 -1.17
N ALA A 209 45.60 -15.92 -1.49
CA ALA A 209 45.41 -14.86 -0.51
C ALA A 209 44.12 -15.02 0.30
N TYR A 210 43.01 -15.43 -0.32
CA TYR A 210 41.76 -15.70 0.39
C TYR A 210 41.86 -16.89 1.33
N LEU A 211 42.52 -17.97 0.93
CA LEU A 211 42.73 -19.16 1.76
C LEU A 211 43.63 -18.86 2.97
N GLU A 212 44.71 -18.10 2.76
CA GLU A 212 45.60 -17.65 3.84
C GLU A 212 44.86 -16.73 4.81
N TYR A 213 44.10 -15.75 4.28
CA TYR A 213 43.30 -14.86 5.09
C TYR A 213 42.24 -15.61 5.91
N TYR A 214 41.55 -16.59 5.30
CA TYR A 214 40.58 -17.46 5.99
C TYR A 214 41.23 -18.28 7.12
N LYS A 215 42.45 -18.77 6.94
CA LYS A 215 43.22 -19.48 7.99
C LYS A 215 43.60 -18.55 9.14
N GLN A 216 43.98 -17.30 8.85
CA GLN A 216 44.41 -16.32 9.84
C GLN A 216 43.28 -15.85 10.76
N ILE A 217 42.10 -15.56 10.19
CA ILE A 217 40.99 -15.01 10.99
C ILE A 217 40.27 -16.04 11.86
N GLN A 218 40.54 -17.34 11.67
CA GLN A 218 39.89 -18.48 12.35
C GLN A 218 38.35 -18.38 12.45
N SER A 219 37.72 -17.59 11.59
CA SER A 219 36.29 -17.29 11.63
C SER A 219 35.57 -18.16 10.62
N SER A 220 34.97 -19.25 11.11
CA SER A 220 34.15 -20.18 10.32
C SER A 220 32.81 -19.57 9.85
N GLU A 221 32.48 -18.34 10.24
CA GLU A 221 31.18 -17.71 10.01
C GLU A 221 31.14 -16.69 8.85
N ASN A 222 32.26 -16.40 8.18
CA ASN A 222 32.29 -15.43 7.07
C ASN A 222 31.90 -16.09 5.73
N ASP A 223 30.58 -16.19 5.49
CA ASP A 223 30.00 -16.75 4.25
C ASP A 223 30.43 -16.00 2.97
N ASP A 224 30.65 -14.69 3.06
CA ASP A 224 31.13 -13.88 1.94
C ASP A 224 32.55 -14.26 1.50
N LEU A 225 33.47 -14.45 2.45
CA LEU A 225 34.83 -14.89 2.15
C LEU A 225 34.85 -16.32 1.60
N LEU A 226 34.07 -17.24 2.19
CA LEU A 226 33.92 -18.61 1.68
C LEU A 226 33.40 -18.62 0.23
N TYR A 227 32.45 -17.76 -0.09
CA TYR A 227 31.95 -17.59 -1.44
C TYR A 227 33.05 -17.10 -2.40
N LYS A 228 33.87 -16.13 -1.98
CA LYS A 228 35.00 -15.62 -2.79
C LYS A 228 36.05 -16.71 -3.07
N ILE A 229 36.35 -17.54 -2.06
CA ILE A 229 37.22 -18.72 -2.23
C ILE A 229 36.62 -19.67 -3.26
N ALA A 230 35.36 -20.07 -3.10
CA ALA A 230 34.67 -20.96 -4.04
C ALA A 230 34.65 -20.41 -5.48
N PHE A 231 34.34 -19.13 -5.62
CA PHE A 231 34.31 -18.45 -6.91
C PHE A 231 35.68 -18.38 -7.57
N SER A 232 36.75 -18.17 -6.79
CA SER A 232 38.12 -18.18 -7.33
C SER A 232 38.53 -19.56 -7.85
N PHE A 233 38.16 -20.66 -7.17
CA PHE A 233 38.34 -22.02 -7.69
C PHE A 233 37.55 -22.25 -8.98
N GLU A 234 36.31 -21.78 -9.05
CA GLU A 234 35.51 -21.86 -10.27
C GLU A 234 36.18 -21.13 -11.44
N LYS A 235 36.81 -19.97 -11.19
CA LYS A 235 37.58 -19.22 -12.21
C LYS A 235 38.86 -19.91 -12.65
N LEU A 236 39.43 -20.76 -11.79
CA LEU A 236 40.57 -21.61 -12.10
C LEU A 236 40.14 -22.95 -12.75
N CYS A 237 38.84 -23.15 -13.01
CA CYS A 237 38.26 -24.40 -13.51
C CYS A 237 38.50 -25.60 -12.59
N ASP A 238 38.75 -25.35 -11.30
CA ASP A 238 38.89 -26.38 -10.27
C ASP A 238 37.51 -26.65 -9.65
N TRP A 239 36.75 -27.52 -10.32
CA TRP A 239 35.35 -27.78 -9.98
C TRP A 239 35.19 -28.47 -8.62
N ASP A 240 36.12 -29.34 -8.25
CA ASP A 240 36.03 -30.14 -7.03
C ASP A 240 36.20 -29.26 -5.78
N TYR A 241 37.20 -28.37 -5.78
CA TYR A 241 37.35 -27.41 -4.68
C TYR A 241 36.28 -26.31 -4.71
N ALA A 242 35.82 -25.89 -5.90
CA ALA A 242 34.70 -24.96 -6.00
C ALA A 242 33.43 -25.53 -5.34
N GLU A 243 33.10 -26.80 -5.60
CA GLU A 243 31.97 -27.51 -4.99
C GLU A 243 32.08 -27.51 -3.45
N VAL A 244 33.24 -27.90 -2.91
CA VAL A 244 33.49 -27.96 -1.46
C VAL A 244 33.26 -26.61 -0.79
N TYR A 245 33.85 -25.53 -1.32
CA TYR A 245 33.73 -24.21 -0.70
C TYR A 245 32.35 -23.58 -0.91
N TYR A 246 31.65 -23.90 -2.00
CA TYR A 246 30.25 -23.50 -2.15
C TYR A 246 29.35 -24.20 -1.14
N LYS A 247 29.54 -25.51 -0.88
CA LYS A 247 28.82 -26.24 0.18
C LYS A 247 29.12 -25.63 1.55
N LYS A 248 30.39 -25.37 1.89
CA LYS A 248 30.78 -24.66 3.13
C LYS A 248 30.12 -23.29 3.28
N THR A 249 30.02 -22.53 2.17
CA THR A 249 29.31 -21.24 2.17
C THR A 249 27.84 -21.42 2.56
N LEU A 250 27.18 -22.44 2.00
CA LEU A 250 25.76 -22.72 2.27
C LEU A 250 25.51 -23.32 3.65
N ASP A 251 26.48 -23.99 4.25
CA ASP A 251 26.40 -24.47 5.64
C ASP A 251 26.33 -23.30 6.64
N VAL A 252 26.96 -22.17 6.31
CA VAL A 252 26.90 -20.93 7.10
C VAL A 252 25.65 -20.12 6.74
N ASN A 253 25.35 -19.97 5.45
CA ASN A 253 24.23 -19.18 4.96
C ASN A 253 23.54 -19.85 3.76
N TYR A 254 22.53 -20.65 4.07
CA TYR A 254 21.72 -21.37 3.09
C TYR A 254 20.77 -20.45 2.31
N GLN A 255 20.62 -19.18 2.72
CA GLN A 255 19.70 -18.22 2.11
C GLN A 255 20.25 -17.54 0.85
N ARG A 256 21.43 -17.93 0.36
CA ARG A 256 22.10 -17.31 -0.79
C ARG A 256 21.65 -17.91 -2.13
N PRO A 257 20.69 -17.30 -2.86
CA PRO A 257 20.20 -17.86 -4.12
C PRO A 257 21.30 -17.94 -5.19
N TYR A 258 22.20 -16.95 -5.24
CA TYR A 258 23.29 -16.95 -6.23
C TYR A 258 24.29 -18.07 -5.98
N THR A 259 24.61 -18.36 -4.71
CA THR A 259 25.52 -19.45 -4.34
C THR A 259 24.95 -20.81 -4.74
N HIS A 260 23.65 -21.04 -4.50
CA HIS A 260 22.96 -22.25 -4.99
C HIS A 260 23.07 -22.39 -6.51
N TYR A 261 22.81 -21.30 -7.27
CA TYR A 261 22.92 -21.30 -8.73
C TYR A 261 24.35 -21.60 -9.21
N ARG A 262 25.37 -21.02 -8.57
CA ARG A 262 26.78 -21.27 -8.92
C ARG A 262 27.21 -22.69 -8.61
N LEU A 263 26.82 -23.22 -7.46
CA LEU A 263 27.03 -24.62 -7.11
C LEU A 263 26.36 -25.55 -8.14
N ALA A 264 25.12 -25.25 -8.53
CA ALA A 264 24.41 -26.02 -9.56
C ALA A 264 25.16 -26.00 -10.91
N LEU A 265 25.73 -24.86 -11.32
CA LEU A 265 26.56 -24.78 -12.53
C LEU A 265 27.84 -25.63 -12.43
N VAL A 266 28.52 -25.61 -11.27
CA VAL A 266 29.71 -26.43 -11.04
C VAL A 266 29.36 -27.92 -11.13
N LEU A 267 28.25 -28.33 -10.51
CA LEU A 267 27.74 -29.70 -10.58
C LEU A 267 27.31 -30.10 -12.00
N GLU A 268 26.69 -29.19 -12.76
CA GLU A 268 26.36 -29.38 -14.18
C GLU A 268 27.65 -29.66 -14.99
N ARG A 269 28.73 -28.90 -14.74
CA ARG A 269 30.04 -29.09 -15.38
C ARG A 269 30.71 -30.40 -15.02
N GLN A 270 30.54 -30.86 -13.78
CA GLN A 270 31.00 -32.18 -13.32
C GLN A 270 30.08 -33.34 -13.79
N LYS A 271 29.01 -33.06 -14.56
CA LYS A 271 27.99 -34.03 -14.99
C LYS A 271 27.18 -34.66 -13.85
N LYS A 272 27.16 -34.05 -12.66
CA LYS A 272 26.31 -34.43 -11.51
C LYS A 272 24.90 -33.82 -11.67
N ILE A 273 24.17 -34.25 -12.71
CA ILE A 273 22.96 -33.56 -13.19
C ILE A 273 21.83 -33.55 -12.14
N GLU A 274 21.58 -34.63 -11.41
CA GLU A 274 20.52 -34.71 -10.41
C GLU A 274 20.77 -33.71 -9.25
N GLU A 275 22.01 -33.61 -8.77
CA GLU A 275 22.40 -32.62 -7.76
C GLU A 275 22.29 -31.20 -8.31
N ALA A 276 22.66 -30.96 -9.56
CA ALA A 276 22.51 -29.66 -10.20
C ALA A 276 21.04 -29.22 -10.24
N VAL A 277 20.11 -30.11 -10.62
CA VAL A 277 18.66 -29.83 -10.59
C VAL A 277 18.20 -29.43 -9.19
N LYS A 278 18.62 -30.15 -8.15
CA LYS A 278 18.30 -29.81 -6.76
C LYS A 278 18.74 -28.38 -6.41
N PHE A 279 19.98 -28.02 -6.69
CA PHE A 279 20.50 -26.69 -6.35
C PHE A 279 19.94 -25.58 -7.23
N TYR A 280 19.60 -25.84 -8.50
CA TYR A 280 18.83 -24.89 -9.31
C TYR A 280 17.46 -24.61 -8.72
N LYS A 281 16.73 -25.64 -8.28
CA LYS A 281 15.44 -25.47 -7.58
C LYS A 281 15.62 -24.65 -6.29
N GLU A 282 16.63 -24.94 -5.47
CA GLU A 282 16.90 -24.17 -4.25
C GLU A 282 17.29 -22.71 -4.52
N ALA A 283 17.98 -22.43 -5.64
CA ALA A 283 18.28 -21.07 -6.10
C ALA A 283 17.01 -20.30 -6.45
N LEU A 284 16.09 -20.92 -7.21
CA LEU A 284 14.82 -20.31 -7.61
C LEU A 284 13.92 -20.06 -6.40
N ARG A 285 13.83 -21.01 -5.46
CA ARG A 285 13.03 -20.91 -4.23
C ARG A 285 13.44 -19.76 -3.30
N ARG A 286 14.63 -19.17 -3.49
CA ARG A 286 15.21 -18.10 -2.65
C ARG A 286 15.52 -16.81 -3.41
N SER A 287 15.28 -16.76 -4.72
CA SER A 287 15.59 -15.58 -5.51
C SER A 287 14.47 -14.55 -5.44
N ASN A 288 14.74 -13.38 -4.86
CA ASN A 288 13.79 -12.25 -4.82
C ASN A 288 13.48 -11.64 -6.19
N THR A 289 14.21 -12.04 -7.24
CA THR A 289 14.02 -11.54 -8.62
C THR A 289 14.03 -12.70 -9.60
N HIS A 290 13.19 -12.64 -10.61
CA HIS A 290 13.17 -13.58 -11.71
C HIS A 290 14.48 -13.50 -12.52
N LYS A 291 15.02 -14.68 -12.86
CA LYS A 291 16.25 -14.87 -13.63
C LYS A 291 16.00 -15.91 -14.71
N SER A 292 15.60 -15.47 -15.89
CA SER A 292 15.27 -16.32 -17.05
C SER A 292 16.32 -17.40 -17.34
N HIS A 293 17.60 -17.02 -17.33
CA HIS A 293 18.71 -17.96 -17.55
C HIS A 293 18.81 -19.07 -16.49
N TRP A 294 18.35 -18.86 -15.25
CA TRP A 294 18.36 -19.92 -14.23
C TRP A 294 17.31 -20.99 -14.54
N TYR A 295 16.12 -20.57 -14.98
CA TYR A 295 15.09 -21.49 -15.47
C TYR A 295 15.60 -22.26 -16.68
N PHE A 296 16.28 -21.60 -17.62
CA PHE A 296 16.88 -22.27 -18.77
C PHE A 296 17.85 -23.39 -18.37
N HIS A 297 18.79 -23.13 -17.45
CA HIS A 297 19.72 -24.15 -16.97
C HIS A 297 19.03 -25.31 -16.24
N LEU A 298 18.03 -25.00 -15.40
CA LEU A 298 17.20 -26.03 -14.75
C LEU A 298 16.49 -26.91 -15.77
N CYS A 299 15.80 -26.30 -16.74
CA CYS A 299 15.04 -27.00 -17.77
C CYS A 299 15.96 -27.84 -18.67
N LYS A 300 17.14 -27.31 -19.01
CA LYS A 300 18.18 -28.07 -19.73
C LYS A 300 18.57 -29.34 -18.96
N CYS A 301 18.82 -29.23 -17.66
CA CYS A 301 19.17 -30.38 -16.82
C CYS A 301 18.00 -31.38 -16.70
N LEU A 302 16.77 -30.89 -16.51
CA LEU A 302 15.57 -31.73 -16.46
C LEU A 302 15.35 -32.49 -17.78
N ASN A 303 15.57 -31.84 -18.93
CA ASN A 303 15.47 -32.47 -20.24
C ASN A 303 16.54 -33.55 -20.45
N ILE A 304 17.77 -33.34 -19.96
CA ILE A 304 18.82 -34.37 -19.97
C ILE A 304 18.40 -35.60 -19.14
N LEU A 305 17.63 -35.39 -18.07
CA LEU A 305 17.06 -36.45 -17.23
C LEU A 305 15.72 -37.00 -17.74
N ASN A 306 15.23 -36.57 -18.91
CA ASN A 306 13.92 -36.91 -19.47
C ASN A 306 12.71 -36.55 -18.58
N ARG A 307 12.85 -35.52 -17.72
CA ARG A 307 11.77 -35.01 -16.84
C ARG A 307 11.02 -33.85 -17.50
N TYR A 308 10.40 -34.12 -18.64
CA TYR A 308 9.82 -33.09 -19.51
C TYR A 308 8.65 -32.33 -18.86
N ASP A 309 7.80 -33.01 -18.08
CA ASP A 309 6.66 -32.37 -17.41
C ASP A 309 7.11 -31.34 -16.38
N GLU A 310 8.13 -31.68 -15.59
CA GLU A 310 8.73 -30.72 -14.65
C GLU A 310 9.39 -29.55 -15.39
N SER A 311 10.08 -29.83 -16.49
CA SER A 311 10.66 -28.78 -17.34
C SER A 311 9.58 -27.84 -17.87
N ALA A 312 8.45 -28.37 -18.36
CA ALA A 312 7.33 -27.58 -18.85
C ALA A 312 6.72 -26.70 -17.74
N LYS A 313 6.57 -27.23 -16.52
CA LYS A 313 6.09 -26.46 -15.35
C LYS A 313 6.98 -25.24 -15.07
N PHE A 314 8.30 -25.42 -15.01
CA PHE A 314 9.23 -24.31 -14.77
C PHE A 314 9.32 -23.33 -15.94
N LEU A 315 9.16 -23.79 -17.19
CA LEU A 315 9.07 -22.90 -18.35
C LEU A 315 7.82 -22.02 -18.28
N ASN A 316 6.66 -22.59 -17.94
CA ASN A 316 5.41 -21.85 -17.76
C ASN A 316 5.54 -20.81 -16.64
N GLU A 317 6.10 -21.19 -15.48
CA GLU A 317 6.42 -20.23 -14.41
C GLU A 317 7.32 -19.09 -14.87
N SER A 318 8.25 -19.35 -15.79
CA SER A 318 9.14 -18.33 -16.35
C SER A 318 8.42 -17.44 -17.37
N GLN A 319 7.49 -17.98 -18.15
CA GLN A 319 6.74 -17.24 -19.18
C GLN A 319 5.78 -16.21 -18.56
N ILE A 320 5.12 -16.56 -17.45
CA ILE A 320 4.25 -15.66 -16.66
C ILE A 320 4.94 -14.31 -16.39
N ILE A 321 6.27 -14.30 -16.26
CA ILE A 321 7.07 -13.14 -15.86
C ILE A 321 7.64 -12.39 -17.08
N GLN A 322 7.74 -13.05 -18.23
CA GLN A 322 8.39 -12.52 -19.44
C GLN A 322 7.43 -11.98 -20.49
N ASN A 323 6.12 -12.14 -20.33
CA ASN A 323 5.12 -11.69 -21.30
C ASN A 323 5.31 -10.20 -21.65
N LYS A 324 5.99 -9.94 -22.78
CA LYS A 324 5.89 -8.70 -23.53
C LYS A 324 4.58 -8.78 -24.30
N LEU A 325 3.52 -8.21 -23.75
CA LEU A 325 2.24 -8.24 -24.46
C LEU A 325 2.30 -7.35 -25.69
N CYS A 326 1.91 -7.95 -26.82
CA CYS A 326 1.64 -7.23 -28.04
C CYS A 326 0.41 -6.32 -27.82
N GLY A 327 0.47 -5.06 -28.29
CA GLY A 327 -0.68 -4.15 -28.30
C GLY A 327 -0.87 -3.25 -27.08
N LEU A 328 -0.13 -3.44 -25.98
CA LEU A 328 -0.14 -2.50 -24.84
C LEU A 328 0.93 -1.40 -25.01
N SER A 329 0.58 -0.17 -24.63
CA SER A 329 1.53 0.93 -24.69
C SER A 329 2.71 0.72 -23.71
N GLU A 330 3.93 1.08 -24.13
CA GLU A 330 5.11 1.03 -23.26
C GLU A 330 4.95 1.88 -21.98
N ASN A 331 4.03 2.85 -21.99
CA ASN A 331 3.74 3.72 -20.84
C ASN A 331 3.00 2.97 -19.72
N ILE A 332 2.08 2.07 -20.03
CA ILE A 332 1.37 1.24 -19.02
C ILE A 332 2.38 0.38 -18.26
N LEU A 333 3.37 -0.14 -18.97
CA LEU A 333 4.44 -0.90 -18.36
C LEU A 333 5.28 -0.02 -17.40
N LYS A 334 5.30 1.31 -17.46
CA LYS A 334 6.09 2.12 -16.50
C LYS A 334 5.49 2.13 -15.09
N ASP A 335 4.21 1.79 -14.92
CA ASP A 335 3.56 1.75 -13.61
C ASP A 335 3.99 0.50 -12.81
N LYS A 336 4.82 0.72 -11.79
CA LYS A 336 5.31 -0.32 -10.89
C LYS A 336 4.20 -0.96 -10.05
N ASN A 337 3.18 -0.20 -9.68
CA ASN A 337 2.07 -0.71 -8.85
C ASN A 337 1.18 -1.63 -9.68
N LEU A 338 0.85 -1.23 -10.90
CA LEU A 338 0.13 -2.08 -11.84
C LEU A 338 0.91 -3.37 -12.13
N ARG A 339 2.20 -3.28 -12.51
CA ARG A 339 3.04 -4.46 -12.74
C ARG A 339 3.04 -5.44 -11.57
N ARG A 340 3.13 -4.93 -10.34
CA ARG A 340 3.07 -5.74 -9.13
C ARG A 340 1.72 -6.43 -8.95
N ARG A 341 0.61 -5.71 -9.14
CA ARG A 341 -0.74 -6.31 -9.07
C ARG A 341 -0.95 -7.34 -10.16
N VAL A 342 -0.46 -7.08 -11.36
CA VAL A 342 -0.55 -8.04 -12.47
C VAL A 342 0.24 -9.29 -12.16
N PHE A 343 1.51 -9.17 -11.79
CA PHE A 343 2.33 -10.29 -11.37
C PHE A 343 1.70 -11.08 -10.21
N TYR A 344 1.16 -10.38 -9.21
CA TYR A 344 0.42 -11.00 -8.12
C TYR A 344 -0.77 -11.81 -8.62
N THR A 345 -1.55 -11.24 -9.55
CA THR A 345 -2.74 -11.89 -10.12
C THR A 345 -2.35 -13.10 -10.94
N GLU A 346 -1.28 -13.02 -11.73
CA GLU A 346 -0.76 -14.18 -12.45
C GLU A 346 -0.34 -15.31 -11.50
N CYS A 347 0.33 -14.98 -10.39
CA CYS A 347 0.69 -15.97 -9.39
C CYS A 347 -0.57 -16.56 -8.72
N TYR A 348 -1.55 -15.72 -8.42
CA TYR A 348 -2.83 -16.13 -7.84
C TYR A 348 -3.59 -17.08 -8.78
N GLU A 349 -3.61 -16.84 -10.08
CA GLU A 349 -4.34 -17.68 -11.04
C GLU A 349 -3.62 -18.99 -11.37
N ASN A 350 -2.29 -18.98 -11.42
CA ASN A 350 -1.54 -20.08 -12.02
C ASN A 350 -0.72 -20.94 -11.02
N LEU A 351 -0.44 -20.46 -9.81
CA LEU A 351 0.33 -21.25 -8.83
C LEU A 351 -0.58 -22.12 -7.97
N GLU A 352 -0.20 -23.38 -7.81
CA GLU A 352 -0.83 -24.32 -6.88
C GLU A 352 -0.52 -23.96 -5.42
N ILE A 353 -1.36 -24.45 -4.51
CA ILE A 353 -1.10 -24.34 -3.07
C ILE A 353 0.00 -25.32 -2.67
N ILE A 354 0.94 -24.84 -1.86
CA ILE A 354 1.99 -25.62 -1.21
C ILE A 354 1.50 -25.96 0.19
N ASP A 355 1.05 -27.21 0.38
CA ASP A 355 0.45 -27.68 1.64
C ASP A 355 1.41 -27.59 2.83
N ASN A 356 2.66 -28.03 2.65
CA ASN A 356 3.66 -28.11 3.70
C ASN A 356 4.50 -26.82 3.78
N ALA A 357 3.85 -25.66 3.77
CA ALA A 357 4.52 -24.37 3.91
C ALA A 357 3.76 -23.40 4.82
N ILE A 358 4.51 -22.58 5.55
CA ILE A 358 3.98 -21.58 6.48
C ILE A 358 4.68 -20.25 6.22
N LEU A 359 3.90 -19.18 5.99
CA LEU A 359 4.39 -17.82 5.80
C LEU A 359 4.16 -16.99 7.05
N TYR A 360 5.21 -16.31 7.50
CA TYR A 360 5.19 -15.43 8.67
C TYR A 360 5.52 -14.00 8.24
N GLU A 361 4.67 -13.06 8.66
CA GLU A 361 4.92 -11.63 8.48
C GLU A 361 4.55 -10.87 9.76
N SER A 362 5.50 -10.06 10.28
CA SER A 362 5.25 -9.19 11.42
C SER A 362 5.53 -7.72 11.07
N PHE A 363 4.58 -6.85 11.41
CA PHE A 363 4.63 -5.40 11.21
C PHE A 363 5.08 -5.01 9.80
N HIS A 364 4.43 -5.57 8.78
CA HIS A 364 4.78 -5.34 7.37
C HIS A 364 6.23 -5.70 7.04
N GLY A 365 6.69 -6.85 7.55
CA GLY A 365 8.04 -7.37 7.34
C GLY A 365 9.15 -6.57 8.03
N LYS A 366 8.87 -5.76 9.07
CA LYS A 366 9.90 -4.90 9.67
C LYS A 366 11.08 -5.70 10.27
N SER A 367 10.78 -6.78 10.98
CA SER A 367 11.74 -7.69 11.62
C SER A 367 11.09 -9.03 11.92
N MET A 368 11.87 -10.04 12.29
CA MET A 368 11.33 -11.27 12.89
C MET A 368 10.92 -11.00 14.34
N SER A 369 9.63 -10.80 14.62
CA SER A 369 9.17 -10.34 15.94
C SER A 369 7.73 -10.73 16.28
N CYS A 370 7.33 -10.45 17.52
CA CYS A 370 5.95 -10.53 18.01
C CYS A 370 5.36 -11.95 17.94
N ASN A 371 4.03 -12.07 17.93
CA ASN A 371 3.31 -13.35 17.97
C ASN A 371 3.75 -14.33 16.86
N PRO A 372 3.94 -13.91 15.59
CA PRO A 372 4.43 -14.81 14.55
C PRO A 372 5.81 -15.40 14.88
N TYR A 373 6.67 -14.67 15.59
CA TYR A 373 8.03 -15.11 15.90
C TYR A 373 8.03 -16.19 16.99
N ALA A 374 7.22 -16.01 18.04
CA ALA A 374 7.01 -17.06 19.04
C ALA A 374 6.45 -18.35 18.41
N ILE A 375 5.43 -18.22 17.54
CA ILE A 375 4.86 -19.37 16.83
C ILE A 375 5.92 -20.06 15.97
N PHE A 376 6.73 -19.30 15.22
CA PHE A 376 7.79 -19.88 14.40
C PHE A 376 8.86 -20.60 15.20
N LEU A 377 9.35 -20.02 16.30
CA LEU A 377 10.31 -20.67 17.19
C LEU A 377 9.74 -22.00 17.70
N TYR A 378 8.50 -21.99 18.19
CA TYR A 378 7.84 -23.18 18.69
C TYR A 378 7.71 -24.27 17.62
N LEU A 379 7.28 -23.91 16.41
CA LEU A 379 7.06 -24.88 15.33
C LEU A 379 8.38 -25.46 14.80
N LEU A 380 9.47 -24.68 14.77
CA LEU A 380 10.80 -25.20 14.38
C LEU A 380 11.29 -26.34 15.28
N GLU A 381 10.83 -26.40 16.52
CA GLU A 381 11.22 -27.43 17.50
C GLU A 381 10.29 -28.67 17.48
N LYS A 382 9.20 -28.64 16.73
CA LYS A 382 8.24 -29.76 16.68
C LYS A 382 8.52 -30.67 15.49
N ASP A 383 8.63 -31.96 15.77
CA ASP A 383 8.88 -32.98 14.74
C ASP A 383 7.83 -32.96 13.63
N GLU A 384 6.56 -32.73 13.97
CA GLU A 384 5.44 -32.59 13.02
C GLU A 384 5.67 -31.50 11.96
N PHE A 385 6.44 -30.47 12.27
CA PHE A 385 6.68 -29.32 11.39
C PHE A 385 8.09 -29.31 10.79
N LYS A 386 8.90 -30.35 11.02
CA LYS A 386 10.30 -30.41 10.55
C LYS A 386 10.41 -30.38 9.03
N ASP A 387 9.46 -31.01 8.34
CA ASP A 387 9.39 -31.07 6.87
C ASP A 387 8.66 -29.87 6.24
N TYR A 388 8.11 -28.96 7.06
CA TYR A 388 7.47 -27.75 6.56
C TYR A 388 8.51 -26.73 6.09
N THR A 389 8.18 -26.03 5.01
CA THR A 389 8.94 -24.85 4.58
C THR A 389 8.43 -23.62 5.32
N HIS A 390 9.29 -23.01 6.14
CA HIS A 390 9.00 -21.78 6.87
C HIS A 390 9.47 -20.55 6.09
N VAL A 391 8.53 -19.81 5.53
CA VAL A 391 8.78 -18.60 4.75
C VAL A 391 8.65 -17.37 5.65
N TRP A 392 9.76 -16.68 5.93
CA TRP A 392 9.74 -15.46 6.73
C TRP A 392 9.90 -14.21 5.87
N VAL A 393 8.97 -13.26 6.01
CA VAL A 393 8.98 -12.00 5.26
C VAL A 393 9.69 -10.89 6.04
N VAL A 394 10.69 -10.26 5.41
CA VAL A 394 11.43 -9.10 5.97
C VAL A 394 11.63 -7.98 4.94
N ASN A 395 11.78 -6.74 5.39
CA ASN A 395 12.12 -5.59 4.56
C ASN A 395 13.63 -5.54 4.27
N ASN A 396 14.43 -5.95 5.25
CA ASN A 396 15.88 -6.01 5.16
C ASN A 396 16.41 -7.36 5.66
N ILE A 397 17.04 -8.11 4.76
CA ILE A 397 17.57 -9.45 5.03
C ILE A 397 18.74 -9.45 6.03
N ASN A 398 19.38 -8.29 6.22
CA ASN A 398 20.47 -8.13 7.18
C ASN A 398 19.96 -8.14 8.63
N ASN A 399 18.67 -7.87 8.85
CA ASN A 399 18.04 -7.86 10.18
C ASN A 399 17.56 -9.26 10.63
N VAL A 400 18.19 -10.33 10.13
CA VAL A 400 17.85 -11.72 10.45
C VAL A 400 19.01 -12.34 11.22
N LYS A 401 18.71 -13.00 12.35
CA LYS A 401 19.71 -13.70 13.19
C LYS A 401 20.44 -14.76 12.36
N SER A 402 21.77 -14.84 12.51
CA SER A 402 22.63 -15.78 11.78
C SER A 402 22.16 -17.22 11.89
N LYS A 403 21.70 -17.64 13.08
CA LYS A 403 21.21 -19.00 13.33
C LYS A 403 20.08 -19.45 12.41
N PHE A 404 19.26 -18.54 11.88
CA PHE A 404 18.18 -18.88 10.95
C PHE A 404 18.65 -18.92 9.49
N LYS A 405 19.74 -18.22 9.15
CA LYS A 405 20.27 -18.20 7.78
C LYS A 405 20.82 -19.56 7.33
N LYS A 406 21.32 -20.37 8.27
CA LYS A 406 21.81 -21.74 8.01
C LYS A 406 20.72 -22.80 7.81
N LEU A 407 19.46 -22.51 8.18
CA LEU A 407 18.39 -23.51 8.13
C LEU A 407 17.88 -23.72 6.70
N LYS A 408 17.81 -25.00 6.27
CA LYS A 408 17.41 -25.37 4.91
C LYS A 408 15.91 -25.23 4.67
N ASN A 409 15.11 -25.58 5.67
CA ASN A 409 13.65 -25.49 5.64
C ASN A 409 13.13 -24.08 5.94
N VAL A 410 14.01 -23.10 6.20
CA VAL A 410 13.65 -21.68 6.33
C VAL A 410 13.98 -20.95 5.02
N ILE A 411 13.07 -20.08 4.58
CA ILE A 411 13.24 -19.22 3.41
C ILE A 411 12.99 -17.77 3.83
N ILE A 412 14.02 -16.95 3.72
CA ILE A 412 13.90 -15.51 4.02
C ILE A 412 13.56 -14.74 2.75
N VAL A 413 12.43 -14.04 2.76
CA VAL A 413 11.87 -13.37 1.60
C VAL A 413 11.82 -11.87 1.82
N LYS A 414 12.23 -11.10 0.80
CA LYS A 414 12.11 -9.64 0.85
C LYS A 414 10.67 -9.23 0.54
N LYS A 415 10.04 -8.42 1.41
CA LYS A 415 8.70 -7.89 1.20
C LYS A 415 8.57 -7.16 -0.14
N ASP A 416 7.42 -7.30 -0.78
CA ASP A 416 7.09 -6.71 -2.10
C ASP A 416 8.01 -7.17 -3.26
N SER A 417 8.88 -8.17 -3.06
CA SER A 417 9.63 -8.82 -4.13
C SER A 417 8.75 -9.80 -4.92
N GLU A 418 9.20 -10.22 -6.10
CA GLU A 418 8.49 -11.25 -6.88
C GLU A 418 8.36 -12.56 -6.10
N LEU A 419 9.36 -12.92 -5.30
CA LEU A 419 9.32 -14.10 -4.43
C LEU A 419 8.27 -13.98 -3.33
N TYR A 420 8.09 -12.78 -2.77
CA TYR A 420 7.01 -12.51 -1.81
C TYR A 420 5.64 -12.73 -2.43
N LEU A 421 5.42 -12.19 -3.63
CA LEU A 421 4.14 -12.32 -4.35
C LEU A 421 3.85 -13.78 -4.72
N LYS A 422 4.88 -14.57 -5.07
CA LYS A 422 4.76 -16.02 -5.28
C LYS A 422 4.35 -16.74 -4.00
N TYR A 423 5.02 -16.51 -2.87
CA TYR A 423 4.71 -17.26 -1.65
C TYR A 423 3.38 -16.85 -1.01
N ILE A 424 3.02 -15.57 -0.98
CA ILE A 424 1.75 -15.16 -0.39
C ILE A 424 0.53 -15.73 -1.14
N THR A 425 0.68 -16.09 -2.42
CA THR A 425 -0.39 -16.67 -3.26
C THR A 425 -0.42 -18.20 -3.26
N SER A 426 0.68 -18.86 -2.86
CA SER A 426 0.83 -20.32 -2.93
C SER A 426 0.96 -20.99 -1.57
N VAL A 427 1.41 -20.31 -0.52
CA VAL A 427 1.59 -20.94 0.79
C VAL A 427 0.24 -21.23 1.46
N LYS A 428 0.04 -22.45 1.97
CA LYS A 428 -1.19 -22.84 2.66
C LYS A 428 -1.42 -22.06 3.94
N TYR A 429 -0.45 -21.99 4.84
CA TYR A 429 -0.63 -21.37 6.16
C TYR A 429 -0.01 -19.97 6.20
N LEU A 430 -0.83 -18.94 6.40
CA LEU A 430 -0.43 -17.54 6.47
C LEU A 430 -0.60 -17.03 7.91
N ILE A 431 0.45 -16.47 8.50
CA ILE A 431 0.46 -15.92 9.86
C ILE A 431 0.92 -14.47 9.80
N ASN A 432 0.03 -13.55 10.21
CA ASN A 432 0.32 -12.12 10.22
C ASN A 432 -0.19 -11.48 11.52
N ASN A 433 0.51 -10.48 12.04
CA ASN A 433 0.12 -9.75 13.26
C ASN A 433 -0.49 -8.37 12.99
N SER A 434 -0.59 -7.99 11.72
CA SER A 434 -1.08 -6.70 11.25
C SER A 434 -1.97 -6.94 10.02
N THR A 435 -1.58 -6.49 8.83
CA THR A 435 -2.35 -6.66 7.60
C THR A 435 -1.46 -7.05 6.43
N PHE A 436 -2.00 -7.84 5.50
CA PHE A 436 -1.47 -7.97 4.15
C PHE A 436 -1.88 -6.77 3.27
N PRO A 437 -1.14 -6.51 2.18
CA PRO A 437 -1.42 -5.38 1.28
C PRO A 437 -2.82 -5.42 0.65
N GLU A 438 -3.28 -4.26 0.16
CA GLU A 438 -4.59 -4.06 -0.47
C GLU A 438 -4.88 -4.93 -1.70
N TYR A 439 -3.83 -5.45 -2.38
CA TYR A 439 -3.95 -6.39 -3.50
C TYR A 439 -4.09 -7.86 -3.07
N PHE A 440 -3.87 -8.20 -1.80
CA PHE A 440 -3.85 -9.59 -1.32
C PHE A 440 -5.23 -10.26 -1.38
N ILE A 441 -5.39 -11.39 -2.05
CA ILE A 441 -6.61 -12.19 -2.04
C ILE A 441 -6.27 -13.56 -1.44
N ARG A 442 -6.94 -13.96 -0.36
CA ARG A 442 -6.79 -15.31 0.19
C ARG A 442 -7.47 -16.32 -0.74
N LYS A 443 -6.76 -17.33 -1.23
CA LYS A 443 -7.41 -18.49 -1.89
C LYS A 443 -8.21 -19.30 -0.88
N THR A 444 -9.27 -19.97 -1.30
CA THR A 444 -10.16 -20.74 -0.41
C THR A 444 -9.41 -21.74 0.47
N ASP A 445 -8.36 -22.36 -0.07
CA ASP A 445 -7.61 -23.43 0.58
C ASP A 445 -6.47 -22.92 1.47
N GLN A 446 -6.17 -21.61 1.44
CA GLN A 446 -5.20 -21.00 2.35
C GLN A 446 -5.81 -20.76 3.72
N MET A 447 -5.10 -21.09 4.79
CA MET A 447 -5.47 -20.74 6.14
C MET A 447 -4.76 -19.45 6.55
N TYR A 448 -5.51 -18.46 7.05
CA TYR A 448 -4.96 -17.18 7.51
C TYR A 448 -5.26 -16.96 9.00
N LEU A 449 -4.20 -16.94 9.81
CA LEU A 449 -4.20 -16.53 11.21
C LEU A 449 -3.78 -15.06 11.32
N ASN A 450 -4.68 -14.22 11.81
CA ASN A 450 -4.33 -12.88 12.25
C ASN A 450 -4.19 -12.86 13.78
N THR A 451 -2.99 -12.60 14.26
CA THR A 451 -2.69 -12.63 15.70
C THR A 451 -2.90 -11.30 16.39
N TRP A 452 -3.14 -10.22 15.64
CA TRP A 452 -2.98 -8.84 16.11
C TRP A 452 -1.64 -8.63 16.85
N HIS A 453 -1.47 -7.52 17.54
CA HIS A 453 -0.16 -7.11 18.08
C HIS A 453 -0.21 -6.35 19.40
N GLY A 454 -1.28 -6.46 20.18
CA GLY A 454 -1.32 -5.89 21.52
C GLY A 454 -2.74 -5.71 22.06
N ILE A 455 -2.83 -5.45 23.36
CA ILE A 455 -4.08 -5.05 24.00
C ILE A 455 -4.32 -3.57 23.67
N PRO A 456 -5.48 -3.21 23.08
CA PRO A 456 -5.76 -1.82 22.70
C PRO A 456 -5.94 -0.94 23.92
N TRP A 457 -5.02 -0.01 24.15
CA TRP A 457 -5.29 1.17 24.99
C TRP A 457 -5.67 2.36 24.12
N LYS A 458 -5.04 2.48 22.94
CA LYS A 458 -5.35 3.48 21.93
C LYS A 458 -6.61 3.08 21.18
N VAL A 459 -7.40 4.08 20.80
CA VAL A 459 -8.59 3.86 19.97
C VAL A 459 -8.23 3.22 18.63
N LEU A 460 -9.06 2.29 18.18
CA LEU A 460 -8.91 1.55 16.93
C LEU A 460 -10.18 1.69 16.07
N GLY A 461 -10.07 1.34 14.79
CA GLY A 461 -11.24 1.32 13.90
C GLY A 461 -11.92 2.68 13.78
N LYS A 462 -13.26 2.69 13.87
CA LYS A 462 -14.10 3.88 13.74
C LYS A 462 -13.87 4.97 14.80
N ASP A 463 -13.22 4.63 15.91
CA ASP A 463 -12.95 5.55 17.01
C ASP A 463 -11.68 6.39 16.77
N ILE A 464 -10.88 6.07 15.74
CA ILE A 464 -9.67 6.81 15.38
C ILE A 464 -10.04 8.23 14.95
N LYS A 465 -9.46 9.25 15.59
CA LYS A 465 -9.66 10.68 15.28
C LYS A 465 -8.91 11.18 14.03
N GLY A 466 -8.44 10.26 13.20
CA GLY A 466 -7.55 10.49 12.05
C GLY A 466 -8.30 10.67 10.74
N SER A 467 -7.70 10.17 9.65
CA SER A 467 -8.29 10.24 8.30
C SER A 467 -9.56 9.40 8.18
N PHE A 468 -10.46 9.79 7.28
CA PHE A 468 -11.75 9.11 7.12
C PHE A 468 -11.54 7.66 6.66
N MET A 469 -12.02 6.70 7.47
CA MET A 469 -11.89 5.25 7.20
C MET A 469 -10.43 4.76 7.06
N GLU A 470 -9.48 5.30 7.84
CA GLU A 470 -8.07 4.87 7.83
C GLU A 470 -7.87 3.36 8.05
N TYR A 471 -8.79 2.74 8.79
CA TYR A 471 -8.77 1.31 9.17
C TYR A 471 -9.30 0.36 8.09
N LYS A 472 -9.67 0.84 6.90
CA LYS A 472 -10.32 0.05 5.83
C LYS A 472 -9.55 -1.22 5.42
N ASN A 473 -8.22 -1.18 5.34
CA ASN A 473 -7.44 -2.38 5.02
C ASN A 473 -7.36 -3.37 6.19
N VAL A 474 -7.47 -2.90 7.43
CA VAL A 474 -7.56 -3.76 8.63
C VAL A 474 -8.86 -4.55 8.62
N GLN A 475 -9.98 -3.84 8.44
CA GLN A 475 -11.31 -4.44 8.32
C GLN A 475 -11.33 -5.54 7.25
N ARG A 476 -10.83 -5.21 6.05
CA ARG A 476 -10.70 -6.15 4.94
C ARG A 476 -9.85 -7.38 5.30
N ASN A 477 -8.70 -7.20 5.95
CA ASN A 477 -7.85 -8.33 6.34
C ASN A 477 -8.53 -9.25 7.36
N PHE A 478 -9.31 -8.69 8.30
CA PHE A 478 -10.11 -9.49 9.21
C PHE A 478 -11.19 -10.30 8.47
N LEU A 479 -11.83 -9.74 7.44
CA LEU A 479 -12.79 -10.49 6.60
C LEU A 479 -12.14 -11.61 5.77
N HIS A 480 -10.84 -11.51 5.49
CA HIS A 480 -10.05 -12.60 4.87
C HIS A 480 -9.52 -13.61 5.91
N ALA A 481 -9.48 -13.26 7.20
CA ALA A 481 -8.91 -14.12 8.22
C ALA A 481 -9.79 -15.36 8.42
N THR A 482 -9.14 -16.53 8.48
CA THR A 482 -9.81 -17.78 8.86
C THR A 482 -9.81 -17.96 10.38
N HIS A 483 -8.79 -17.43 11.06
CA HIS A 483 -8.56 -17.57 12.49
C HIS A 483 -8.10 -16.23 13.07
N LEU A 484 -8.65 -15.87 14.23
CA LEU A 484 -8.26 -14.72 15.04
C LEU A 484 -7.95 -15.18 16.46
N ILE A 485 -6.89 -14.62 17.05
CA ILE A 485 -6.60 -14.81 18.47
C ILE A 485 -6.56 -13.49 19.23
N ALA A 486 -6.84 -13.55 20.53
CA ALA A 486 -6.71 -12.43 21.45
C ALA A 486 -6.37 -12.93 22.88
N PRO A 487 -5.82 -12.07 23.75
CA PRO A 487 -5.55 -12.43 25.14
C PRO A 487 -6.80 -12.38 26.01
N SER A 488 -7.82 -11.62 25.60
CA SER A 488 -9.07 -11.42 26.34
C SER A 488 -10.24 -11.08 25.42
N LYS A 489 -11.45 -11.22 25.96
CA LYS A 489 -12.69 -10.82 25.29
C LYS A 489 -12.68 -9.33 24.96
N TYR A 490 -12.15 -8.48 25.86
CA TYR A 490 -11.99 -7.04 25.63
C TYR A 490 -11.26 -6.75 24.30
N THR A 491 -10.12 -7.40 24.09
CA THR A 491 -9.31 -7.19 22.87
C THR A 491 -10.05 -7.69 21.62
N MET A 492 -10.67 -8.88 21.70
CA MET A 492 -11.42 -9.45 20.58
C MET A 492 -12.63 -8.58 20.20
N ASP A 493 -13.36 -8.07 21.19
CA ASP A 493 -14.52 -7.20 21.00
C ASP A 493 -14.10 -5.90 20.29
N ILE A 494 -12.99 -5.26 20.68
CA ILE A 494 -12.48 -4.06 19.99
C ILE A 494 -12.06 -4.37 18.55
N MET A 495 -11.32 -5.46 18.33
CA MET A 495 -10.87 -5.84 16.99
C MET A 495 -12.05 -6.04 16.02
N ILE A 496 -13.16 -6.60 16.50
CA ILE A 496 -14.31 -6.97 15.66
C ILE A 496 -15.37 -5.86 15.57
N LYS A 497 -15.77 -5.27 16.70
CA LYS A 497 -16.85 -4.26 16.75
C LYS A 497 -16.42 -2.88 16.27
N GLN A 498 -15.20 -2.45 16.61
CA GLN A 498 -14.74 -1.12 16.18
C GLN A 498 -14.31 -1.08 14.73
N HIS A 499 -14.12 -2.25 14.12
CA HIS A 499 -14.02 -2.41 12.67
C HIS A 499 -15.36 -2.81 12.04
N GLU A 500 -16.48 -2.76 12.77
CA GLU A 500 -17.85 -2.93 12.25
C GLU A 500 -18.08 -4.22 11.43
N ILE A 501 -17.43 -5.32 11.85
CA ILE A 501 -17.48 -6.62 11.14
C ILE A 501 -17.99 -7.78 12.01
N GLU A 502 -18.27 -7.52 13.28
CA GLU A 502 -19.52 -8.00 13.89
C GLU A 502 -20.11 -9.32 13.40
N PHE A 503 -21.04 -9.09 12.48
CA PHE A 503 -21.97 -10.05 11.92
C PHE A 503 -21.49 -10.62 10.58
N LEU A 504 -20.46 -10.03 9.96
CA LEU A 504 -19.91 -10.46 8.68
C LEU A 504 -18.74 -11.43 8.83
N ASN A 505 -17.96 -11.28 9.90
CA ASN A 505 -16.69 -11.98 10.06
C ASN A 505 -16.88 -13.48 10.34
N SER A 506 -16.48 -14.32 9.39
CA SER A 506 -16.60 -15.78 9.46
C SER A 506 -15.42 -16.49 10.13
N SER A 507 -14.41 -15.75 10.61
CA SER A 507 -13.24 -16.35 11.25
C SER A 507 -13.60 -17.09 12.54
N LYS A 508 -12.86 -18.17 12.82
CA LYS A 508 -12.82 -18.79 14.15
C LYS A 508 -12.05 -17.89 15.11
N LYS A 509 -12.51 -17.73 16.35
CA LYS A 509 -11.99 -16.75 17.30
C LYS A 509 -11.63 -17.43 18.61
N TYR A 510 -10.41 -17.25 19.08
CA TYR A 510 -9.91 -17.98 20.23
C TYR A 510 -9.14 -17.11 21.23
N LEU A 511 -9.45 -17.28 22.52
CA LEU A 511 -8.78 -16.58 23.61
C LEU A 511 -7.56 -17.36 24.12
N SER A 512 -6.46 -17.29 23.37
CA SER A 512 -5.22 -18.04 23.68
C SER A 512 -4.27 -17.34 24.66
N GLY A 513 -4.38 -16.02 24.85
CA GLY A 513 -3.19 -15.23 25.21
C GLY A 513 -2.40 -14.87 23.96
N TYR A 514 -1.31 -14.13 24.12
CA TYR A 514 -0.41 -13.78 23.02
C TYR A 514 0.86 -14.64 23.01
N PRO A 515 1.14 -15.38 21.92
CA PRO A 515 2.34 -16.22 21.80
C PRO A 515 3.65 -15.50 22.17
N ARG A 516 3.79 -14.21 21.85
CA ARG A 516 5.02 -13.47 22.17
C ARG A 516 5.29 -13.35 23.68
N VAL A 517 4.27 -13.39 24.53
CA VAL A 517 4.43 -13.25 25.98
C VAL A 517 5.07 -14.52 26.57
N ASP A 518 4.84 -15.68 25.95
CA ASP A 518 5.52 -16.94 26.33
C ASP A 518 7.04 -16.82 26.22
N ILE A 519 7.56 -16.03 25.27
CA ILE A 519 9.02 -15.80 25.13
C ILE A 519 9.55 -15.20 26.44
N SER A 520 8.87 -14.20 27.01
CA SER A 520 9.32 -13.54 28.24
C SER A 520 9.11 -14.43 29.47
N LEU A 521 8.00 -15.17 29.54
CA LEU A 521 7.65 -16.02 30.68
C LEU A 521 8.51 -17.27 30.79
N ASN A 522 8.86 -17.90 29.67
CA ASN A 522 9.55 -19.19 29.63
C ASN A 522 11.05 -19.08 29.37
N GLN A 523 11.61 -17.86 29.28
CA GLN A 523 13.03 -17.67 29.00
C GLN A 523 13.91 -18.30 30.09
N THR A 524 14.78 -19.21 29.67
CA THR A 524 15.71 -19.94 30.54
C THR A 524 16.83 -19.03 31.05
N LYS A 525 17.51 -19.46 32.13
CA LYS A 525 18.67 -18.72 32.67
C LYS A 525 19.78 -18.54 31.62
N SER A 526 20.08 -19.60 30.87
CA SER A 526 21.12 -19.58 29.82
C SER A 526 20.78 -18.58 28.70
N GLU A 527 19.52 -18.52 28.26
CA GLU A 527 19.10 -17.57 27.21
C GLU A 527 19.17 -16.12 27.69
N LYS A 528 18.87 -15.87 28.97
CA LYS A 528 19.01 -14.54 29.59
C LYS A 528 20.47 -14.09 29.64
N GLU A 529 21.36 -14.99 30.05
CA GLU A 529 22.80 -14.72 30.12
C GLU A 529 23.38 -14.48 28.72
N GLU A 530 23.03 -15.31 27.73
CA GLU A 530 23.42 -15.13 26.33
C GLU A 530 22.95 -13.78 25.76
N LEU A 531 21.70 -13.40 26.04
CA LEU A 531 21.16 -12.11 25.60
C LEU A 531 21.88 -10.92 26.26
N LYS A 532 22.16 -11.00 27.58
CA LYS A 532 22.95 -9.97 28.29
C LYS A 532 24.35 -9.85 27.68
N SER A 533 25.04 -10.97 27.46
CA SER A 533 26.36 -10.98 26.81
C SER A 533 26.32 -10.40 25.40
N THR A 534 25.31 -10.74 24.60
CA THR A 534 25.11 -10.21 23.24
C THR A 534 24.94 -8.69 23.24
N LEU A 535 24.30 -8.13 24.28
CA LEU A 535 24.08 -6.70 24.45
C LEU A 535 25.24 -5.98 25.18
N GLY A 536 26.26 -6.70 25.64
CA GLY A 536 27.35 -6.13 26.43
C GLY A 536 26.95 -5.75 27.86
N ILE A 537 25.90 -6.37 28.41
CA ILE A 537 25.41 -6.12 29.77
C ILE A 537 26.13 -7.06 30.73
N PRO A 538 26.78 -6.56 31.79
CA PRO A 538 27.36 -7.41 32.83
C PRO A 538 26.29 -8.26 33.53
N LEU A 539 26.58 -9.52 33.80
CA LEU A 539 25.58 -10.51 34.24
C LEU A 539 24.93 -10.13 35.58
N GLU A 540 25.70 -9.50 36.47
CA GLU A 540 25.31 -9.02 37.79
C GLU A 540 24.45 -7.75 37.78
N LYS A 541 24.49 -6.96 36.70
CA LYS A 541 23.68 -5.73 36.58
C LYS A 541 22.21 -6.07 36.38
N LYS A 542 21.34 -5.31 37.04
CA LYS A 542 19.90 -5.28 36.78
C LYS A 542 19.61 -4.45 35.54
N VAL A 543 18.49 -4.69 34.88
CA VAL A 543 18.14 -4.05 33.61
C VAL A 543 16.90 -3.17 33.75
N ILE A 544 17.04 -1.91 33.36
CA ILE A 544 15.92 -1.00 33.12
C ILE A 544 15.70 -0.93 31.61
N LEU A 545 14.48 -1.23 31.15
CA LEU A 545 14.09 -1.00 29.76
C LEU A 545 13.25 0.27 29.67
N TYR A 546 13.70 1.25 28.90
CA TYR A 546 12.88 2.41 28.53
C TYR A 546 12.33 2.24 27.11
N ALA A 547 11.01 2.11 26.99
CA ALA A 547 10.30 1.86 25.74
C ALA A 547 9.15 2.87 25.52
N PRO A 548 9.43 4.13 25.15
CA PRO A 548 8.41 5.13 24.91
C PRO A 548 7.72 4.95 23.55
N THR A 549 6.47 5.38 23.45
CA THR A 549 5.72 5.36 22.18
C THR A 549 6.16 6.48 21.24
N PHE A 550 6.07 6.23 19.93
CA PHE A 550 6.38 7.24 18.93
C PHE A 550 5.38 8.40 18.97
N ARG A 551 5.89 9.64 18.99
CA ARG A 551 5.07 10.86 19.05
C ARG A 551 4.69 11.45 17.70
N GLY A 552 5.26 11.00 16.56
CA GLY A 552 4.89 11.52 15.24
C GLY A 552 5.25 12.99 15.02
N SER A 553 4.60 13.62 14.04
CA SER A 553 4.71 15.05 13.71
C SER A 553 3.96 15.98 14.68
N PHE A 554 3.52 15.47 15.83
CA PHE A 554 2.74 16.23 16.82
C PHE A 554 3.61 17.15 17.68
N TYR A 555 4.93 16.99 17.64
CA TYR A 555 5.90 17.88 18.26
C TYR A 555 6.75 18.50 17.17
N ASP A 556 6.80 19.83 17.12
CA ASP A 556 7.60 20.63 16.17
C ASP A 556 9.13 20.46 16.35
N SER A 557 9.59 19.65 17.32
CA SER A 557 11.01 19.38 17.52
C SER A 557 11.27 17.90 17.82
N GLU A 558 12.02 17.24 16.93
CA GLU A 558 12.56 15.88 17.13
C GLU A 558 13.50 15.78 18.36
N ASP A 559 13.85 16.91 18.99
CA ASP A 559 14.82 17.03 20.08
C ASP A 559 14.29 16.66 21.48
N VAL A 560 12.99 16.79 21.76
CA VAL A 560 12.45 16.62 23.13
C VAL A 560 12.61 15.18 23.67
N PRO A 561 12.29 14.11 22.89
CA PRO A 561 12.50 12.74 23.37
C PRO A 561 13.99 12.41 23.58
N ASN A 562 14.88 12.96 22.76
CA ASN A 562 16.33 12.71 22.80
C ASN A 562 17.00 13.38 24.00
N LYS A 563 16.60 14.62 24.34
CA LYS A 563 17.09 15.31 25.54
C LYS A 563 16.64 14.57 26.81
N LYS A 564 15.37 14.16 26.88
CA LYS A 564 14.83 13.43 28.03
C LYS A 564 15.50 12.08 28.29
N ILE A 565 15.86 11.32 27.24
CA ILE A 565 16.56 10.02 27.44
C ILE A 565 17.99 10.22 27.96
N ASN A 566 18.73 11.21 27.47
CA ASN A 566 20.07 11.50 27.99
C ASN A 566 20.00 11.98 29.45
N GLU A 567 19.04 12.83 29.79
CA GLU A 567 18.82 13.30 31.16
C GLU A 567 18.42 12.15 32.09
N LEU A 568 17.49 11.29 31.65
CA LEU A 568 17.07 10.10 32.38
C LEU A 568 18.25 9.14 32.61
N TYR A 569 19.07 8.91 31.58
CA TYR A 569 20.27 8.08 31.69
C TYR A 569 21.25 8.65 32.73
N ASN A 570 21.54 9.95 32.68
CA ASN A 570 22.45 10.57 33.66
C ASN A 570 21.90 10.43 35.09
N LYS A 571 20.61 10.74 35.30
CA LYS A 571 19.98 10.61 36.62
C LYS A 571 19.99 9.18 37.15
N ILE A 572 19.74 8.17 36.28
CA ILE A 572 19.82 6.76 36.67
C ILE A 572 21.26 6.41 37.05
N LYS A 573 22.24 6.78 36.22
CA LYS A 573 23.66 6.54 36.48
C LYS A 573 24.13 7.17 37.79
N ASP A 574 23.70 8.40 38.09
CA ASP A 574 24.13 9.13 39.28
C ASP A 574 23.48 8.61 40.58
N ASN A 575 22.36 7.89 40.49
CA ASN A 575 21.62 7.41 41.66
C ASN A 575 21.68 5.88 41.84
N PHE A 576 21.98 5.11 40.80
CA PHE A 576 21.94 3.65 40.83
C PHE A 576 23.03 3.01 39.97
N ASP A 577 24.09 2.54 40.63
CA ASP A 577 25.17 1.83 39.97
C ASP A 577 24.76 0.41 39.55
N GLU A 578 23.81 -0.23 40.22
CA GLU A 578 23.42 -1.63 39.97
C GLU A 578 22.63 -1.83 38.66
N TYR A 579 22.10 -0.76 38.06
CA TYR A 579 21.27 -0.84 36.86
C TYR A 579 22.03 -0.52 35.57
N CYS A 580 21.57 -1.14 34.48
CA CYS A 580 21.91 -0.81 33.11
C CYS A 580 20.64 -0.40 32.35
N LEU A 581 20.72 0.71 31.59
CA LEU A 581 19.58 1.24 30.83
C LEU A 581 19.63 0.78 29.37
N ILE A 582 18.58 0.08 28.94
CA ILE A 582 18.31 -0.25 27.54
C ILE A 582 17.26 0.74 27.01
N TYR A 583 17.49 1.29 25.83
CA TYR A 583 16.54 2.17 25.15
C TYR A 583 15.95 1.52 23.89
N ARG A 584 14.62 1.36 23.84
CA ARG A 584 13.88 0.82 22.69
C ARG A 584 12.89 1.85 22.14
N GLY A 585 13.42 2.85 21.42
CA GLY A 585 12.64 3.90 20.75
C GLY A 585 12.23 3.60 19.30
N HIS A 586 11.56 4.57 18.66
CA HIS A 586 11.21 4.49 17.24
C HIS A 586 12.45 4.68 16.35
N TYR A 587 12.54 3.96 15.22
CA TYR A 587 13.72 3.93 14.34
C TYR A 587 14.04 5.25 13.63
N SER A 588 13.14 6.24 13.69
CA SER A 588 13.39 7.60 13.21
C SER A 588 14.23 8.42 14.19
N VAL A 589 14.41 7.96 15.43
CA VAL A 589 15.43 8.44 16.36
C VAL A 589 16.78 7.88 15.88
N LYS A 590 17.26 8.42 14.76
CA LYS A 590 18.34 7.85 13.95
C LYS A 590 19.68 8.56 14.14
N ASN A 591 19.88 9.18 15.30
CA ASN A 591 21.13 9.84 15.62
C ASN A 591 21.82 9.12 16.79
N GLU A 592 22.61 8.10 16.47
CA GLU A 592 23.66 7.58 17.37
C GLU A 592 24.61 8.70 17.83
N ASN A 593 24.69 9.81 17.10
CA ASN A 593 25.48 11.00 17.47
C ASN A 593 24.83 11.90 18.54
N ILE A 594 23.57 11.68 18.93
CA ILE A 594 22.87 12.50 19.94
C ILE A 594 22.73 11.77 21.28
N LEU A 595 22.71 10.43 21.28
CA LEU A 595 22.54 9.63 22.50
C LEU A 595 23.88 9.41 23.19
N HIS A 596 23.88 9.37 24.52
CA HIS A 596 25.06 9.03 25.30
C HIS A 596 25.59 7.64 24.90
N LYS A 597 26.91 7.52 24.67
CA LYS A 597 27.56 6.30 24.12
C LYS A 597 27.32 5.01 24.91
N ASN A 598 27.02 5.14 26.20
CA ASN A 598 26.78 4.02 27.11
C ASN A 598 25.30 3.59 27.21
N ILE A 599 24.37 4.27 26.51
CA ILE A 599 22.98 3.81 26.41
C ILE A 599 22.94 2.65 25.43
N ILE A 600 22.41 1.51 25.88
CA ILE A 600 22.33 0.31 25.04
C ILE A 600 21.11 0.41 24.12
N ILE A 601 21.36 0.40 22.82
CA ILE A 601 20.32 0.32 21.78
C ILE A 601 20.34 -1.11 21.22
N PRO A 602 19.33 -1.94 21.53
CA PRO A 602 19.32 -3.33 21.11
C PRO A 602 19.11 -3.43 19.60
N PRO A 603 19.83 -4.31 18.88
CA PRO A 603 19.64 -4.54 17.46
C PRO A 603 18.18 -4.81 17.07
N VAL A 604 17.81 -4.44 15.83
CA VAL A 604 16.44 -4.57 15.31
C VAL A 604 15.94 -6.02 15.29
N TYR A 605 16.86 -6.99 15.16
CA TYR A 605 16.54 -8.42 15.12
C TYR A 605 16.26 -9.05 16.50
N ILE A 606 16.57 -8.34 17.59
CA ILE A 606 16.22 -8.78 18.94
C ILE A 606 14.77 -8.39 19.19
N ASP A 607 13.94 -9.37 19.52
CA ASP A 607 12.52 -9.14 19.78
C ASP A 607 12.31 -8.44 21.12
N THR A 608 11.26 -7.62 21.22
CA THR A 608 10.98 -6.88 22.46
C THR A 608 10.67 -7.82 23.62
N ASN A 609 9.98 -8.94 23.41
CA ASN A 609 9.65 -9.90 24.46
C ASN A 609 10.89 -10.69 24.92
N GLU A 610 11.94 -10.82 24.11
CA GLU A 610 13.26 -11.32 24.57
C GLU A 610 13.88 -10.33 25.57
N LEU A 611 13.78 -9.02 25.31
CA LEU A 611 14.28 -7.99 26.23
C LEU A 611 13.48 -7.94 27.54
N LEU A 612 12.15 -8.07 27.47
CA LEU A 612 11.30 -8.08 28.67
C LEU A 612 11.68 -9.19 29.64
N GLY A 613 12.10 -10.37 29.15
CA GLY A 613 12.49 -11.48 30.02
C GLY A 613 13.72 -11.20 30.89
N ILE A 614 14.68 -10.37 30.42
CA ILE A 614 15.84 -9.89 31.19
C ILE A 614 15.60 -8.58 31.94
N THR A 615 14.47 -7.91 31.71
CA THR A 615 14.18 -6.58 32.28
C THR A 615 13.66 -6.68 33.71
N ASP A 616 14.27 -5.95 34.64
CA ASP A 616 13.85 -5.86 36.04
C ASP A 616 12.80 -4.76 36.26
N VAL A 617 12.96 -3.61 35.59
CA VAL A 617 12.01 -2.49 35.64
C VAL A 617 11.73 -1.97 34.23
N LEU A 618 10.45 -1.82 33.89
CA LEU A 618 10.02 -1.21 32.62
C LEU A 618 9.63 0.24 32.84
N ILE A 619 10.24 1.15 32.10
CA ILE A 619 9.79 2.54 31.97
C ILE A 619 9.07 2.68 30.63
N THR A 620 7.80 3.06 30.63
CA THR A 620 7.02 3.22 29.40
C THR A 620 5.93 4.27 29.57
N ASP A 621 5.13 4.48 28.53
CA ASP A 621 4.02 5.43 28.48
C ASP A 621 2.74 4.72 27.98
N TYR A 622 2.13 5.19 26.90
CA TYR A 622 0.92 4.67 26.27
C TYR A 622 1.13 3.39 25.44
N SER A 623 2.11 2.57 25.81
CA SER A 623 2.50 1.39 25.02
C SER A 623 1.77 0.13 25.49
N SER A 624 1.25 -0.66 24.55
CA SER A 624 0.66 -1.96 24.89
C SER A 624 1.67 -2.95 25.49
N VAL A 625 2.98 -2.67 25.39
CA VAL A 625 4.04 -3.51 26.00
C VAL A 625 3.92 -3.60 27.53
N MET A 626 3.25 -2.63 28.17
CA MET A 626 2.99 -2.67 29.61
C MET A 626 2.19 -3.92 30.01
N PHE A 627 1.21 -4.32 29.21
CA PHE A 627 0.38 -5.50 29.50
C PHE A 627 1.16 -6.80 29.38
N ASP A 628 2.04 -6.89 28.38
CA ASP A 628 2.96 -8.02 28.25
C ASP A 628 3.85 -8.12 29.50
N PHE A 629 4.37 -6.99 30.00
CA PHE A 629 5.28 -6.97 31.16
C PHE A 629 4.56 -7.18 32.50
N MET A 630 3.30 -6.74 32.64
CA MET A 630 2.46 -7.03 33.80
C MET A 630 2.33 -8.54 34.06
N SER A 631 2.38 -9.37 33.01
CA SER A 631 2.35 -10.83 33.15
C SER A 631 3.55 -11.40 33.91
N LEU A 632 4.69 -10.69 33.92
CA LEU A 632 5.90 -11.08 34.66
C LEU A 632 5.84 -10.70 36.15
N ASN A 633 4.80 -9.98 36.58
CA ASN A 633 4.65 -9.44 37.93
C ASN A 633 5.86 -8.59 38.39
N ARG A 634 6.37 -7.74 37.49
CA ARG A 634 7.52 -6.85 37.72
C ARG A 634 7.14 -5.36 37.64
N PRO A 635 7.90 -4.46 38.29
CA PRO A 635 7.55 -3.04 38.36
C PRO A 635 7.53 -2.31 37.01
N ILE A 636 6.48 -1.52 36.79
CA ILE A 636 6.34 -0.59 35.66
C ILE A 636 6.29 0.83 36.19
N ILE A 637 7.09 1.71 35.59
CA ILE A 637 7.03 3.15 35.83
C ILE A 637 6.43 3.82 34.59
N PHE A 638 5.26 4.44 34.78
CA PHE A 638 4.54 5.15 33.73
C PHE A 638 5.05 6.58 33.61
N PHE A 639 5.91 6.87 32.64
CA PHE A 639 6.43 8.21 32.38
C PHE A 639 5.60 8.91 31.28
N ILE A 640 4.47 9.49 31.68
CA ILE A 640 3.43 10.07 30.81
C ILE A 640 3.41 11.61 30.86
N TYR A 641 4.56 12.22 30.58
CA TYR A 641 4.79 13.67 30.64
C TYR A 641 3.88 14.53 29.74
N ASP A 642 3.10 13.92 28.85
CA ASP A 642 2.24 14.58 27.86
C ASP A 642 0.81 14.00 27.79
N TYR A 643 0.32 13.46 28.92
CA TYR A 643 -0.94 12.71 29.00
C TYR A 643 -2.14 13.39 28.35
N GLU A 644 -2.45 14.63 28.76
CA GLU A 644 -3.62 15.37 28.26
C GLU A 644 -3.51 15.63 26.74
N ASN A 645 -2.33 16.01 26.26
CA ASN A 645 -2.10 16.24 24.84
C ASN A 645 -2.24 14.94 24.03
N TYR A 646 -1.74 13.82 24.57
CA TYR A 646 -1.83 12.52 23.92
C TYR A 646 -3.28 12.01 23.84
N LYS A 647 -4.02 12.08 24.95
CA LYS A 647 -5.42 11.67 25.07
C LYS A 647 -6.31 12.45 24.11
N ASN A 648 -6.13 13.77 24.01
CA ASN A 648 -6.92 14.61 23.13
C ASN A 648 -6.70 14.31 21.65
N ASN A 649 -5.44 14.12 21.23
CA ASN A 649 -5.11 13.93 19.81
C ASN A 649 -5.27 12.47 19.34
N ARG A 650 -4.75 11.50 20.09
CA ARG A 650 -4.71 10.09 19.66
C ARG A 650 -5.93 9.29 20.10
N GLY A 651 -6.56 9.65 21.21
CA GLY A 651 -7.66 8.91 21.82
C GLY A 651 -7.20 7.66 22.59
N LEU A 652 -7.80 7.44 23.76
CA LEU A 652 -7.57 6.28 24.63
C LEU A 652 -8.91 5.67 25.05
N TYR A 653 -8.99 4.35 25.20
CA TYR A 653 -10.20 3.63 25.62
C TYR A 653 -10.50 3.73 27.12
N PHE A 654 -9.46 3.90 27.95
CA PHE A 654 -9.55 3.97 29.39
C PHE A 654 -8.48 4.93 29.94
N ASP A 655 -8.67 5.40 31.17
CA ASP A 655 -7.76 6.36 31.81
C ASP A 655 -6.55 5.67 32.47
N ILE A 656 -5.43 6.38 32.68
CA ILE A 656 -4.26 5.84 33.39
C ILE A 656 -4.63 5.34 34.80
N SER A 657 -5.58 6.00 35.46
CA SER A 657 -6.08 5.62 36.78
C SER A 657 -6.66 4.20 36.86
N GLU A 658 -7.10 3.64 35.72
CA GLU A 658 -7.60 2.26 35.63
C GLU A 658 -6.49 1.20 35.57
N ILE A 659 -5.24 1.61 35.29
CA ILE A 659 -4.09 0.70 35.15
C ILE A 659 -2.88 1.07 36.04
N SER A 660 -2.92 2.21 36.72
CA SER A 660 -1.94 2.60 37.73
C SER A 660 -2.49 3.69 38.65
N GLN A 661 -2.16 3.61 39.94
CA GLN A 661 -2.41 4.69 40.90
C GLN A 661 -1.29 5.74 40.95
N GLU A 662 -0.13 5.41 40.39
CA GLU A 662 1.07 6.25 40.41
C GLU A 662 1.61 6.38 38.99
N TYR A 663 1.92 7.61 38.58
CA TYR A 663 2.53 7.90 37.30
C TYR A 663 3.43 9.13 37.42
N CYS A 664 4.43 9.18 36.55
CA CYS A 664 5.48 10.19 36.56
C CYS A 664 5.27 11.18 35.41
N ILE A 665 5.41 12.48 35.69
CA ILE A 665 5.38 13.54 34.68
C ILE A 665 6.76 14.18 34.49
N THR A 666 7.64 14.09 35.49
CA THR A 666 9.04 14.53 35.45
C THR A 666 10.02 13.36 35.59
N ILE A 667 11.29 13.57 35.23
CA ILE A 667 12.35 12.57 35.43
C ILE A 667 12.64 12.37 36.93
N ASP A 668 12.50 13.42 37.74
CA ASP A 668 12.66 13.28 39.20
C ASP A 668 11.59 12.38 39.82
N ASP A 669 10.35 12.43 39.32
CA ASP A 669 9.31 11.48 39.72
C ASP A 669 9.69 10.04 39.39
N VAL A 670 10.33 9.82 38.23
CA VAL A 670 10.82 8.50 37.80
C VAL A 670 11.91 8.00 38.76
N ILE A 671 12.87 8.85 39.13
CA ILE A 671 13.93 8.49 40.09
C ILE A 671 13.35 8.21 41.48
N ASN A 672 12.41 9.01 41.95
CA ASN A 672 11.74 8.79 43.23
C ASN A 672 10.93 7.49 43.24
N SER A 673 10.29 7.14 42.11
CA SER A 673 9.58 5.88 41.94
C SER A 673 10.53 4.68 41.92
N LEU A 674 11.70 4.81 41.27
CA LEU A 674 12.76 3.78 41.30
C LEU A 674 13.30 3.54 42.73
N LYS A 675 13.43 4.60 43.55
CA LYS A 675 13.88 4.49 44.95
C LYS A 675 12.86 3.77 45.84
N ASN A 676 11.57 3.94 45.57
CA ASN A 676 10.47 3.52 46.46
C ASN A 676 9.55 2.47 45.81
N ILE A 677 10.09 1.48 45.09
CA ILE A 677 9.29 0.44 44.45
C ILE A 677 8.57 -0.41 45.50
N ASN A 678 7.24 -0.37 45.50
CA ASN A 678 6.40 -1.20 46.34
C ASN A 678 5.86 -2.43 45.59
N TYR A 679 6.60 -3.54 45.67
CA TYR A 679 6.26 -4.79 44.97
C TYR A 679 4.90 -5.38 45.39
N SER A 680 4.49 -5.26 46.67
CA SER A 680 3.22 -5.84 47.13
C SER A 680 2.02 -5.07 46.59
N LYS A 681 2.09 -3.73 46.58
CA LYS A 681 1.07 -2.86 45.98
C LYS A 681 0.92 -3.14 44.48
N ILE A 682 2.04 -3.24 43.77
CA ILE A 682 2.09 -3.55 42.33
C ILE A 682 1.44 -4.91 42.03
N SER A 683 1.83 -5.96 42.76
CA SER A 683 1.28 -7.31 42.53
C SER A 683 -0.21 -7.39 42.85
N CYS A 684 -0.67 -6.72 43.91
CA CYS A 684 -2.09 -6.63 44.25
C CYS A 684 -2.89 -6.01 43.10
N PHE A 685 -2.42 -4.88 42.58
CA PHE A 685 -3.09 -4.16 41.49
C PHE A 685 -3.12 -4.96 40.19
N TYR A 686 -2.00 -5.59 39.79
CA TYR A 686 -1.96 -6.43 38.59
C TYR A 686 -2.92 -7.61 38.69
N ASN A 687 -3.06 -8.23 39.86
CA ASN A 687 -4.03 -9.29 40.09
C ASN A 687 -5.48 -8.83 39.93
N GLN A 688 -5.80 -7.57 40.27
CA GLN A 688 -7.17 -7.03 40.10
C GLN A 688 -7.56 -6.86 38.63
N ILE A 689 -6.63 -6.44 37.76
CA ILE A 689 -6.94 -6.16 36.35
C ILE A 689 -6.64 -7.34 35.41
N LYS A 690 -5.88 -8.34 35.88
CA LYS A 690 -5.46 -9.52 35.10
C LYS A 690 -6.63 -10.25 34.45
N ASP A 691 -7.70 -10.47 35.20
CA ASP A 691 -8.89 -11.21 34.74
C ASP A 691 -9.53 -10.60 33.49
N TYR A 692 -9.42 -9.28 33.35
CA TYR A 692 -10.03 -8.53 32.25
C TYR A 692 -9.14 -8.47 31.00
N TYR A 693 -7.82 -8.32 31.19
CA TYR A 693 -6.91 -8.00 30.09
C TYR A 693 -6.03 -9.17 29.65
N PHE A 694 -5.45 -9.94 30.57
CA PHE A 694 -4.34 -10.86 30.25
C PHE A 694 -4.33 -12.16 31.08
N ILE A 695 -5.49 -12.63 31.52
CA ILE A 695 -5.64 -13.86 32.32
C ILE A 695 -5.08 -15.13 31.68
N LYS A 696 -4.94 -15.14 30.35
CA LYS A 696 -4.43 -16.26 29.57
C LYS A 696 -2.90 -16.26 29.41
N GLU A 697 -2.21 -15.22 29.84
CA GLU A 697 -0.74 -15.14 29.79
C GLU A 697 -0.13 -16.01 30.89
N LYS A 698 0.01 -17.31 30.59
CA LYS A 698 0.52 -18.35 31.50
C LYS A 698 1.69 -19.15 30.91
N GLY A 699 2.33 -18.66 29.85
CA GLY A 699 3.45 -19.35 29.19
C GLY A 699 3.02 -20.51 28.29
N GLN A 700 1.75 -20.57 27.87
CA GLN A 700 1.19 -21.65 27.03
C GLN A 700 0.43 -21.13 25.79
N ALA A 701 0.43 -19.81 25.55
CA ALA A 701 -0.35 -19.19 24.49
C ALA A 701 0.07 -19.66 23.09
N THR A 702 1.36 -19.93 22.89
CA THR A 702 1.95 -20.39 21.63
C THR A 702 1.46 -21.79 21.27
N LYS A 703 1.53 -22.74 22.22
CA LYS A 703 1.00 -24.09 22.04
C LYS A 703 -0.50 -24.05 21.77
N MET A 704 -1.24 -23.29 22.58
CA MET A 704 -2.68 -23.13 22.41
C MET A 704 -3.05 -22.56 21.04
N THR A 705 -2.28 -21.60 20.53
CA THR A 705 -2.47 -21.03 19.19
C THR A 705 -2.15 -22.03 18.09
N ALA A 706 -1.06 -22.80 18.23
CA ALA A 706 -0.69 -23.82 17.25
C ALA A 706 -1.74 -24.95 17.18
N ASP A 707 -2.18 -25.45 18.34
CA ASP A 707 -3.24 -26.46 18.44
C ASP A 707 -4.56 -25.94 17.83
N PHE A 708 -4.92 -24.67 18.06
CA PHE A 708 -6.09 -24.04 17.45
C PHE A 708 -5.97 -23.92 15.93
N PHE A 709 -4.84 -23.40 15.41
CA PHE A 709 -4.73 -23.05 14.00
C PHE A 709 -4.43 -24.24 13.09
N PHE A 710 -3.59 -25.19 13.52
CA PHE A 710 -3.16 -26.32 12.70
C PHE A 710 -3.98 -27.60 12.94
N LYS A 711 -4.58 -27.75 14.12
CA LYS A 711 -5.28 -28.99 14.53
C LYS A 711 -6.76 -28.78 14.83
N ASP A 712 -7.25 -27.54 14.76
CA ASP A 712 -8.62 -27.16 15.10
C ASP A 712 -9.05 -27.58 16.52
N ILE A 713 -8.09 -27.68 17.45
CA ILE A 713 -8.35 -28.07 18.84
C ILE A 713 -8.80 -26.83 19.62
N ILE A 714 -10.08 -26.81 19.99
CA ILE A 714 -10.70 -25.69 20.72
C ILE A 714 -11.21 -26.17 22.08
N LYS A 715 -10.86 -25.45 23.15
CA LYS A 715 -11.53 -25.61 24.45
C LYS A 715 -12.80 -24.76 24.48
N ASN A 716 -13.95 -25.38 24.74
CA ASN A 716 -15.28 -24.76 24.61
C ASN A 716 -15.43 -23.40 25.34
N ASN A 717 -14.78 -23.22 26.50
CA ASN A 717 -14.86 -21.98 27.29
C ASN A 717 -13.95 -20.83 26.81
N LEU A 718 -13.21 -21.02 25.72
CA LEU A 718 -12.28 -20.03 25.15
C LEU A 718 -12.65 -19.60 23.73
N ASN A 719 -13.65 -20.24 23.13
CA ASN A 719 -14.21 -19.82 21.85
C ASN A 719 -15.09 -18.59 22.05
N ILE A 720 -15.03 -17.65 21.11
CA ILE A 720 -15.97 -16.53 21.07
C ILE A 720 -16.84 -16.70 19.82
N ASP A 721 -18.12 -16.97 20.06
CA ASP A 721 -19.13 -16.87 19.02
C ASP A 721 -19.91 -15.57 19.17
N TYR A 722 -20.01 -14.82 18.08
CA TYR A 722 -20.92 -13.69 17.98
C TYR A 722 -22.16 -14.21 17.27
N THR A 723 -23.10 -14.75 18.05
CA THR A 723 -24.33 -15.32 17.51
C THR A 723 -25.05 -14.27 16.66
N ASN A 724 -25.06 -14.48 15.34
CA ASN A 724 -25.83 -13.66 14.43
C ASN A 724 -27.17 -14.33 14.14
N THR A 725 -28.25 -13.77 14.68
CA THR A 725 -29.62 -14.24 14.46
C THR A 725 -30.33 -13.49 13.33
N LYS A 726 -29.67 -12.48 12.74
CA LYS A 726 -30.23 -11.59 11.72
C LYS A 726 -29.57 -11.84 10.36
N LYS A 727 -30.31 -11.61 9.27
CA LYS A 727 -29.76 -11.62 7.91
C LYS A 727 -28.91 -10.38 7.66
N ASN A 728 -27.75 -10.53 7.02
CA ASN A 728 -26.84 -9.44 6.68
C ASN A 728 -27.16 -8.89 5.28
N LEU A 729 -27.65 -7.64 5.25
CA LEU A 729 -27.88 -6.89 4.02
C LEU A 729 -26.71 -5.95 3.77
N LEU A 730 -26.07 -6.03 2.60
CA LEU A 730 -25.01 -5.10 2.23
C LEU A 730 -25.51 -4.16 1.12
N PHE A 731 -25.50 -2.87 1.43
CA PHE A 731 -25.94 -1.79 0.55
C PHE A 731 -24.76 -1.06 -0.09
N TYR A 732 -24.95 -0.56 -1.31
CA TYR A 732 -24.18 0.53 -1.87
C TYR A 732 -25.10 1.71 -2.26
N PRO A 733 -25.13 2.81 -1.49
CA PRO A 733 -26.01 3.96 -1.73
C PRO A 733 -25.42 5.02 -2.67
N GLY A 734 -24.25 4.77 -3.24
CA GLY A 734 -23.52 5.75 -4.04
C GLY A 734 -22.57 6.59 -3.20
N ALA A 735 -22.06 7.67 -3.80
CA ALA A 735 -21.09 8.56 -3.16
C ALA A 735 -21.69 9.54 -2.14
N LEU A 736 -22.89 9.29 -1.60
CA LEU A 736 -23.59 10.14 -0.62
C LEU A 736 -23.72 11.61 -1.06
N MET A 737 -23.95 11.84 -2.35
CA MET A 737 -24.10 13.19 -2.91
C MET A 737 -25.40 13.85 -2.40
N PRO A 738 -25.47 15.18 -2.23
CA PRO A 738 -26.68 15.88 -1.79
C PRO A 738 -27.76 15.89 -2.91
N ASN A 739 -28.43 14.76 -3.08
CA ASN A 739 -29.43 14.53 -4.12
C ASN A 739 -30.57 13.62 -3.60
N GLY A 740 -31.58 13.39 -4.44
CA GLY A 740 -32.75 12.59 -4.06
C GLY A 740 -32.46 11.14 -3.68
N ILE A 741 -31.42 10.52 -4.25
CA ILE A 741 -31.02 9.13 -3.95
C ILE A 741 -30.53 9.05 -2.50
N THR A 742 -29.64 9.96 -2.12
CA THR A 742 -29.08 10.04 -0.77
C THR A 742 -30.16 10.39 0.26
N THR A 743 -31.08 11.31 -0.06
CA THR A 743 -32.25 11.59 0.79
C THR A 743 -33.15 10.36 0.95
N SER A 744 -33.40 9.63 -0.14
CA SER A 744 -34.16 8.37 -0.10
C SER A 744 -33.47 7.33 0.79
N PHE A 745 -32.16 7.15 0.63
CA PHE A 745 -31.39 6.21 1.46
C PHE A 745 -31.44 6.59 2.95
N LYS A 746 -31.35 7.89 3.29
CA LYS A 746 -31.52 8.38 4.65
C LYS A 746 -32.90 8.04 5.21
N ASN A 747 -33.95 8.28 4.43
CA ASN A 747 -35.31 7.92 4.86
C ASN A 747 -35.43 6.42 5.05
N PHE A 748 -34.85 5.62 4.16
CA PHE A 748 -34.85 4.16 4.26
C PHE A 748 -34.24 3.69 5.58
N VAL A 749 -33.00 4.08 5.89
CA VAL A 749 -32.32 3.63 7.12
C VAL A 749 -32.95 4.17 8.41
N ASN A 750 -33.70 5.27 8.34
CA ASN A 750 -34.45 5.81 9.48
C ASN A 750 -35.79 5.10 9.69
N THR A 751 -36.44 4.64 8.63
CA THR A 751 -37.73 3.96 8.66
C THR A 751 -37.61 2.45 8.87
N PHE A 752 -36.57 1.83 8.31
CA PHE A 752 -36.40 0.39 8.34
C PHE A 752 -36.09 -0.09 9.77
N ASN A 753 -37.10 -0.66 10.43
CA ASN A 753 -37.02 -1.12 11.82
C ASN A 753 -36.25 -2.45 11.91
N GLN A 754 -35.27 -2.55 12.83
CA GLN A 754 -34.29 -3.65 12.84
C GLN A 754 -34.73 -4.91 13.60
N ASN A 755 -35.83 -5.55 13.19
CA ASN A 755 -36.15 -6.91 13.62
C ASN A 755 -35.85 -7.91 12.49
N GLY A 756 -34.70 -8.59 12.58
CA GLY A 756 -34.32 -9.66 11.65
C GLY A 756 -33.20 -9.36 10.65
N TYR A 757 -32.73 -8.11 10.55
CA TYR A 757 -31.65 -7.72 9.61
C TYR A 757 -30.53 -6.88 10.26
N ASN A 758 -29.30 -7.09 9.80
CA ASN A 758 -28.15 -6.20 10.02
C ASN A 758 -27.89 -5.42 8.72
N ILE A 759 -27.84 -4.10 8.81
CA ILE A 759 -27.57 -3.23 7.65
C ILE A 759 -26.09 -2.90 7.62
N HIS A 760 -25.44 -3.27 6.52
CA HIS A 760 -24.06 -2.94 6.19
C HIS A 760 -24.05 -2.01 4.98
N VAL A 761 -23.14 -1.05 4.94
CA VAL A 761 -23.05 -0.05 3.87
C VAL A 761 -21.62 0.02 3.36
N SER A 762 -21.44 -0.30 2.08
CA SER A 762 -20.18 -0.06 1.38
C SER A 762 -20.06 1.41 0.97
N ILE A 763 -18.92 2.01 1.25
CA ILE A 763 -18.60 3.41 0.96
C ILE A 763 -17.28 3.48 0.20
N ASP A 764 -17.22 4.39 -0.77
CA ASP A 764 -15.94 4.79 -1.34
C ASP A 764 -15.35 5.95 -0.53
N ALA A 765 -14.42 5.66 0.38
CA ALA A 765 -13.89 6.66 1.31
C ALA A 765 -13.29 7.89 0.60
N SER A 766 -12.58 7.68 -0.51
CA SER A 766 -12.02 8.77 -1.31
C SER A 766 -13.08 9.68 -1.91
N SER A 767 -14.26 9.14 -2.21
CA SER A 767 -15.39 9.92 -2.72
C SER A 767 -16.14 10.69 -1.63
N VAL A 768 -15.87 10.45 -0.35
CA VAL A 768 -16.54 11.14 0.77
C VAL A 768 -15.61 12.13 1.46
N GLU A 769 -14.36 11.74 1.73
CA GLU A 769 -13.39 12.49 2.55
C GLU A 769 -13.14 13.93 2.06
N GLY A 770 -13.17 14.16 0.74
CA GLY A 770 -12.94 15.49 0.14
C GLY A 770 -14.13 16.45 0.15
N HIS A 771 -15.28 16.06 0.70
CA HIS A 771 -16.53 16.82 0.57
C HIS A 771 -17.28 16.92 1.92
N LEU A 772 -17.22 18.11 2.54
CA LEU A 772 -17.84 18.38 3.85
C LEU A 772 -19.31 17.96 3.92
N GLU A 773 -20.13 18.29 2.92
CA GLU A 773 -21.55 17.94 2.91
C GLU A 773 -21.80 16.42 2.93
N ARG A 774 -20.91 15.61 2.34
CA ARG A 774 -21.01 14.14 2.32
C ARG A 774 -20.61 13.56 3.68
N ILE A 775 -19.61 14.16 4.33
CA ILE A 775 -19.18 13.81 5.69
C ILE A 775 -20.28 14.15 6.70
N GLU A 776 -20.89 15.33 6.59
CA GLU A 776 -22.03 15.74 7.42
C GLU A 776 -23.18 14.75 7.29
N PHE A 777 -23.54 14.40 6.05
CA PHE A 777 -24.58 13.41 5.79
C PHE A 777 -24.22 12.04 6.39
N PHE A 778 -23.01 11.54 6.17
CA PHE A 778 -22.56 10.28 6.76
C PHE A 778 -22.67 10.31 8.29
N ASN A 779 -22.21 11.38 8.93
CA ASN A 779 -22.26 11.54 10.38
C ASN A 779 -23.68 11.58 10.95
N GLU A 780 -24.66 12.07 10.18
CA GLU A 780 -26.07 12.10 10.60
C GLU A 780 -26.68 10.70 10.71
N ILE A 781 -26.28 9.77 9.83
CA ILE A 781 -26.90 8.43 9.74
C ILE A 781 -25.97 7.26 10.10
N LYS A 782 -24.67 7.49 10.39
CA LYS A 782 -23.68 6.44 10.66
C LYS A 782 -24.06 5.46 11.79
N ASN A 783 -24.90 5.88 12.74
CA ASN A 783 -25.33 5.02 13.84
C ASN A 783 -26.48 4.05 13.45
N LYS A 784 -26.97 4.12 12.20
CA LYS A 784 -28.09 3.30 11.70
C LYS A 784 -27.63 2.04 10.95
N PHE A 785 -26.34 1.95 10.61
CA PHE A 785 -25.76 0.84 9.86
C PHE A 785 -24.29 0.65 10.24
N LEU A 786 -23.70 -0.46 9.78
CA LEU A 786 -22.27 -0.78 9.90
C LEU A 786 -21.55 -0.44 8.59
N THR A 787 -20.36 0.14 8.65
CA THR A 787 -19.68 0.66 7.45
C THR A 787 -18.58 -0.26 6.95
N LEU A 788 -18.54 -0.50 5.64
CA LEU A 788 -17.41 -1.11 4.93
C LEU A 788 -16.85 -0.12 3.92
N SER A 789 -15.53 -0.10 3.71
CA SER A 789 -14.91 0.84 2.76
C SER A 789 -14.20 0.15 1.59
N SER A 790 -14.23 0.78 0.42
CA SER A 790 -13.41 0.40 -0.75
C SER A 790 -11.90 0.52 -0.43
N VAL A 791 -11.10 -0.44 -0.91
CA VAL A 791 -9.65 -0.45 -0.66
C VAL A 791 -8.89 -0.74 -1.94
N GLY A 792 -7.85 0.06 -2.24
CA GLY A 792 -6.96 -0.14 -3.37
C GLY A 792 -7.65 -0.11 -4.73
N ASN A 793 -6.99 -0.70 -5.73
CA ASN A 793 -7.62 -0.89 -7.04
C ASN A 793 -7.71 -2.39 -7.36
N MET A 794 -8.54 -2.71 -8.34
CA MET A 794 -8.76 -4.06 -8.84
C MET A 794 -7.48 -4.76 -9.34
N ASN A 795 -7.50 -6.09 -9.22
CA ASN A 795 -6.46 -7.01 -9.67
C ASN A 795 -6.82 -7.62 -11.03
N TYR A 796 -5.87 -7.64 -11.95
CA TYR A 796 -6.02 -8.17 -13.31
C TYR A 796 -4.75 -8.89 -13.74
N THR A 797 -4.86 -9.94 -14.55
CA THR A 797 -3.83 -10.34 -15.52
C THR A 797 -3.71 -9.26 -16.61
N PHE A 798 -2.70 -9.33 -17.48
CA PHE A 798 -2.61 -8.36 -18.56
C PHE A 798 -3.70 -8.53 -19.62
N GLU A 799 -4.09 -9.76 -19.90
CA GLU A 799 -5.17 -10.13 -20.81
C GLU A 799 -6.51 -9.63 -20.28
N GLU A 800 -6.78 -9.83 -18.99
CA GLU A 800 -7.97 -9.30 -18.32
C GLU A 800 -7.98 -7.77 -18.29
N TYR A 801 -6.82 -7.12 -18.12
CA TYR A 801 -6.72 -5.67 -18.20
C TYR A 801 -7.15 -5.17 -19.59
N PHE A 802 -6.67 -5.81 -20.66
CA PHE A 802 -7.08 -5.49 -22.03
C PHE A 802 -8.59 -5.68 -22.24
N ILE A 803 -9.14 -6.82 -21.80
CA ILE A 803 -10.57 -7.13 -21.90
C ILE A 803 -11.41 -6.09 -21.15
N TYR A 804 -10.99 -5.73 -19.93
CA TYR A 804 -11.66 -4.70 -19.13
C TYR A 804 -11.62 -3.35 -19.85
N THR A 805 -10.45 -2.89 -20.32
CA THR A 805 -10.34 -1.60 -21.03
C THR A 805 -11.14 -1.59 -22.34
N TYR A 806 -11.12 -2.68 -23.10
CA TYR A 806 -11.90 -2.81 -24.33
C TYR A 806 -13.39 -2.64 -24.05
N PHE A 807 -13.90 -3.31 -23.02
CA PHE A 807 -15.29 -3.17 -22.59
C PHE A 807 -15.63 -1.72 -22.21
N LEU A 808 -14.73 -1.01 -21.50
CA LEU A 808 -14.98 0.39 -21.13
C LEU A 808 -15.09 1.32 -22.33
N GLU A 809 -14.38 1.02 -23.42
CA GLU A 809 -14.33 1.83 -24.64
C GLU A 809 -15.49 1.51 -25.61
N HIS A 810 -15.88 0.23 -25.71
CA HIS A 810 -16.82 -0.25 -26.74
C HIS A 810 -18.20 -0.64 -26.20
N ASN A 811 -18.39 -0.62 -24.88
CA ASN A 811 -19.61 -1.07 -24.20
C ASN A 811 -20.00 -2.51 -24.56
N ASN A 812 -19.09 -3.39 -24.98
CA ASN A 812 -19.40 -4.77 -25.33
C ASN A 812 -18.23 -5.71 -25.06
N TRP A 813 -18.52 -7.02 -25.08
CA TRP A 813 -17.50 -8.06 -25.09
C TRP A 813 -17.28 -8.53 -26.52
N GLN A 814 -16.02 -8.73 -26.91
CA GLN A 814 -15.67 -9.18 -28.27
C GLN A 814 -16.28 -10.55 -28.62
N ASN A 815 -16.40 -11.43 -27.62
CA ASN A 815 -16.94 -12.77 -27.74
C ASN A 815 -17.30 -13.32 -26.34
N GLN A 816 -17.88 -14.51 -26.29
CA GLN A 816 -18.29 -15.16 -25.04
C GLN A 816 -17.11 -15.42 -24.08
N LEU A 817 -15.93 -15.76 -24.60
CA LEU A 817 -14.74 -15.99 -23.78
C LEU A 817 -14.28 -14.72 -23.07
N ALA A 818 -14.28 -13.57 -23.78
CA ALA A 818 -13.97 -12.27 -23.18
C ALA A 818 -14.98 -11.90 -22.08
N LYS A 819 -16.27 -12.22 -22.26
CA LYS A 819 -17.29 -12.06 -21.22
C LYS A 819 -16.97 -12.93 -19.98
N THR A 820 -16.59 -14.19 -20.15
CA THR A 820 -16.21 -15.08 -19.03
C THR A 820 -15.00 -14.55 -18.25
N PHE A 821 -13.96 -14.05 -18.94
CA PHE A 821 -12.83 -13.41 -18.25
C PHE A 821 -13.25 -12.14 -17.52
N PHE A 822 -14.10 -11.32 -18.12
CA PHE A 822 -14.65 -10.13 -17.47
C PHE A 822 -15.42 -10.48 -16.19
N GLU A 823 -16.24 -11.53 -16.21
CA GLU A 823 -16.92 -12.01 -15.01
C GLU A 823 -15.95 -12.50 -13.93
N LYS A 824 -14.91 -13.22 -14.33
CA LYS A 824 -13.86 -13.71 -13.43
C LYS A 824 -13.16 -12.58 -12.67
N ILE A 825 -12.89 -11.45 -13.34
CA ILE A 825 -12.35 -10.24 -12.71
C ILE A 825 -13.21 -9.81 -11.53
N PHE A 826 -14.53 -9.67 -11.73
CA PHE A 826 -15.43 -9.17 -10.69
C PHE A 826 -15.70 -10.18 -9.57
N ARG A 827 -15.74 -11.49 -9.87
CA ARG A 827 -15.77 -12.52 -8.81
C ARG A 827 -14.53 -12.45 -7.92
N ARG A 828 -13.36 -12.28 -8.54
CA ARG A 828 -12.09 -12.12 -7.82
C ARG A 828 -12.03 -10.81 -7.04
N GLU A 829 -12.56 -9.73 -7.61
CA GLU A 829 -12.66 -8.43 -6.94
C GLU A 829 -13.61 -8.44 -5.75
N PHE A 830 -14.76 -9.09 -5.86
CA PHE A 830 -15.69 -9.27 -4.75
C PHE A 830 -15.02 -10.01 -3.59
N ARG A 831 -14.32 -11.11 -3.89
CA ARG A 831 -13.52 -11.82 -2.90
C ARG A 831 -12.40 -10.95 -2.34
N ARG A 832 -11.72 -10.15 -3.17
CA ARG A 832 -10.68 -9.21 -2.70
C ARG A 832 -11.25 -8.25 -1.66
N MET A 833 -12.45 -7.72 -1.88
CA MET A 833 -13.08 -6.74 -1.01
C MET A 833 -13.66 -7.35 0.28
N TYR A 834 -14.37 -8.49 0.17
CA TYR A 834 -15.19 -9.02 1.25
C TYR A 834 -14.71 -10.36 1.82
N GLY A 835 -13.67 -10.98 1.26
CA GLY A 835 -13.13 -12.26 1.75
C GLY A 835 -14.21 -13.33 1.81
N ASP A 836 -14.46 -13.85 3.01
CA ASP A 836 -15.53 -14.83 3.29
C ASP A 836 -16.62 -14.22 4.18
N ALA A 837 -16.90 -12.92 4.00
CA ALA A 837 -17.98 -12.25 4.71
C ALA A 837 -19.32 -12.98 4.51
N LYS A 838 -20.04 -13.19 5.62
CA LYS A 838 -21.39 -13.77 5.59
C LYS A 838 -22.40 -12.70 5.16
N ILE A 839 -22.71 -12.63 3.86
CA ILE A 839 -23.67 -11.69 3.28
C ILE A 839 -24.85 -12.50 2.74
N ASP A 840 -26.06 -12.13 3.13
CA ASP A 840 -27.29 -12.78 2.65
C ASP A 840 -27.81 -12.12 1.37
N SER A 841 -27.78 -10.79 1.32
CA SER A 841 -28.30 -10.02 0.19
C SER A 841 -27.42 -8.82 -0.14
N LEU A 842 -27.24 -8.58 -1.45
CA LEU A 842 -26.55 -7.43 -2.00
C LEU A 842 -27.55 -6.45 -2.61
N ILE A 843 -27.50 -5.19 -2.20
CA ILE A 843 -28.42 -4.16 -2.64
C ILE A 843 -27.63 -2.99 -3.21
N ASN A 844 -27.56 -2.92 -4.55
CA ASN A 844 -27.09 -1.72 -5.22
C ASN A 844 -28.21 -0.68 -5.21
N PHE A 845 -28.17 0.20 -4.21
CA PHE A 845 -29.18 1.22 -4.03
C PHE A 845 -28.95 2.45 -4.91
N ASP A 846 -27.74 2.65 -5.46
CA ASP A 846 -27.44 3.84 -6.25
C ASP A 846 -28.02 3.78 -7.67
N GLY A 847 -27.82 2.68 -8.40
CA GLY A 847 -28.28 2.51 -9.78
C GLY A 847 -27.46 3.22 -10.86
N TYR A 848 -26.35 3.90 -10.51
CA TYR A 848 -25.52 4.66 -11.45
C TYR A 848 -24.05 4.20 -11.54
N THR A 849 -23.41 3.80 -10.44
CA THR A 849 -21.96 3.66 -10.42
C THR A 849 -21.50 2.32 -11.00
N ARG A 850 -20.87 2.37 -12.18
CA ARG A 850 -20.41 1.21 -12.98
C ARG A 850 -19.64 0.15 -12.20
N TYR A 851 -18.62 0.54 -11.45
CA TYR A 851 -17.80 -0.42 -10.68
C TYR A 851 -18.65 -1.22 -9.70
N TRP A 852 -19.51 -0.53 -8.95
CA TRP A 852 -20.39 -1.15 -7.95
C TRP A 852 -21.51 -1.96 -8.59
N HIS A 853 -21.97 -1.60 -9.78
CA HIS A 853 -22.90 -2.40 -10.57
C HIS A 853 -22.35 -3.80 -10.82
N PHE A 854 -21.17 -3.89 -11.43
CA PHE A 854 -20.57 -5.18 -11.74
C PHE A 854 -20.11 -5.92 -10.49
N LEU A 855 -19.59 -5.23 -9.47
CA LEU A 855 -19.18 -5.85 -8.21
C LEU A 855 -20.35 -6.54 -7.49
N PHE A 856 -21.52 -5.89 -7.42
CA PHE A 856 -22.70 -6.43 -6.74
C PHE A 856 -23.43 -7.47 -7.59
N ALA A 857 -23.35 -7.38 -8.92
CA ALA A 857 -24.04 -8.31 -9.80
C ALA A 857 -23.25 -9.62 -10.02
N ILE A 858 -21.93 -9.52 -10.18
CA ILE A 858 -21.06 -10.65 -10.56
C ILE A 858 -20.27 -11.16 -9.37
N ASN A 859 -20.91 -12.04 -8.60
CA ASN A 859 -20.32 -12.75 -7.47
C ASN A 859 -21.16 -14.01 -7.16
N ASN A 860 -20.93 -14.62 -6.00
CA ASN A 860 -21.57 -15.88 -5.59
C ASN A 860 -22.70 -15.68 -4.56
N ILE A 861 -23.06 -14.44 -4.21
CA ILE A 861 -24.20 -14.15 -3.34
C ILE A 861 -25.49 -14.43 -4.11
N LYS A 862 -26.43 -15.10 -3.42
CA LYS A 862 -27.64 -15.61 -4.05
C LYS A 862 -28.66 -14.53 -4.38
N GLN A 863 -28.83 -13.53 -3.51
CA GLN A 863 -29.83 -12.49 -3.68
C GLN A 863 -29.19 -11.14 -3.95
N LYS A 864 -29.42 -10.60 -5.15
CA LYS A 864 -28.85 -9.36 -5.66
C LYS A 864 -29.96 -8.48 -6.21
N ILE A 865 -30.06 -7.28 -5.67
CA ILE A 865 -31.09 -6.31 -6.00
C ILE A 865 -30.42 -5.01 -6.46
N VAL A 866 -30.95 -4.39 -7.52
CA VAL A 866 -30.56 -3.05 -7.96
C VAL A 866 -31.76 -2.11 -7.94
N PHE A 867 -31.56 -0.87 -7.49
CA PHE A 867 -32.58 0.18 -7.51
C PHE A 867 -32.39 1.10 -8.71
N LEU A 868 -33.49 1.40 -9.40
CA LEU A 868 -33.55 2.35 -10.51
C LEU A 868 -34.37 3.57 -10.08
N HIS A 869 -33.68 4.69 -9.83
CA HIS A 869 -34.30 5.91 -9.31
C HIS A 869 -35.00 6.77 -10.35
N ASN A 870 -34.90 6.43 -11.64
CA ASN A 870 -35.42 7.20 -12.76
C ASN A 870 -35.74 6.27 -13.95
N ASN A 871 -36.34 6.83 -15.01
CA ASN A 871 -36.30 6.20 -16.33
C ASN A 871 -34.84 6.22 -16.82
N MET A 872 -34.23 5.03 -16.85
CA MET A 872 -32.80 4.90 -17.08
C MET A 872 -32.42 5.12 -18.55
N GLN A 873 -33.28 4.71 -19.49
CA GLN A 873 -33.08 4.98 -20.92
C GLN A 873 -33.15 6.49 -21.19
N GLY A 874 -34.10 7.20 -20.56
CA GLY A 874 -34.18 8.66 -20.65
C GLY A 874 -32.98 9.39 -20.06
N GLU A 875 -32.39 8.88 -18.97
CA GLU A 875 -31.14 9.40 -18.41
C GLU A 875 -29.93 9.13 -19.32
N PHE A 876 -29.88 7.95 -19.96
CA PHE A 876 -28.87 7.61 -20.96
C PHE A 876 -28.92 8.57 -22.16
N ASP A 877 -30.11 8.80 -22.72
CA ASP A 877 -30.29 9.63 -23.93
C ASP A 877 -29.95 11.12 -23.69
N ARG A 878 -30.06 11.59 -22.44
CA ARG A 878 -29.93 13.02 -22.09
C ARG A 878 -28.62 13.39 -21.41
N LYS A 879 -28.12 12.54 -20.50
CA LYS A 879 -27.10 12.94 -19.50
C LYS A 879 -25.93 11.97 -19.39
N TYR A 880 -26.20 10.66 -19.40
CA TYR A 880 -25.23 9.66 -18.96
C TYR A 880 -25.10 8.51 -19.98
N PRO A 881 -24.44 8.73 -21.13
CA PRO A 881 -24.26 7.69 -22.15
C PRO A 881 -23.51 6.44 -21.63
N GLN A 882 -22.72 6.58 -20.56
CA GLN A 882 -22.06 5.47 -19.91
C GLN A 882 -23.00 4.47 -19.22
N LEU A 883 -24.28 4.80 -19.02
CA LEU A 883 -25.27 3.91 -18.40
C LEU A 883 -25.53 2.65 -19.22
N GLU A 884 -25.26 2.67 -20.53
CA GLU A 884 -25.35 1.46 -21.36
C GLU A 884 -24.55 0.29 -20.78
N GLN A 885 -23.40 0.58 -20.18
CA GLN A 885 -22.57 -0.44 -19.53
C GLN A 885 -23.28 -1.07 -18.33
N ASN A 886 -24.04 -0.29 -17.57
CA ASN A 886 -24.85 -0.80 -16.45
C ASN A 886 -26.02 -1.64 -16.97
N PHE A 887 -26.65 -1.28 -18.09
CA PHE A 887 -27.78 -2.04 -18.63
C PHE A 887 -27.39 -3.48 -18.96
N ARG A 888 -26.15 -3.69 -19.41
CA ARG A 888 -25.59 -5.02 -19.68
C ARG A 888 -25.32 -5.87 -18.43
N CYS A 889 -25.34 -5.27 -17.25
CA CYS A 889 -25.17 -5.99 -15.99
C CYS A 889 -26.49 -6.37 -15.31
N TYR A 890 -27.63 -5.84 -15.78
CA TYR A 890 -28.93 -6.04 -15.15
C TYR A 890 -29.40 -7.49 -15.16
N ASP A 891 -29.02 -8.28 -16.17
CA ASP A 891 -29.35 -9.70 -16.20
C ASP A 891 -28.68 -10.52 -15.08
N TYR A 892 -27.62 -10.00 -14.45
CA TYR A 892 -27.00 -10.67 -13.31
C TYR A 892 -27.70 -10.40 -11.97
N TYR A 893 -28.66 -9.48 -11.92
CA TYR A 893 -29.48 -9.23 -10.74
C TYR A 893 -30.69 -10.16 -10.71
N ASP A 894 -31.14 -10.48 -9.50
CA ASP A 894 -32.33 -11.31 -9.27
C ASP A 894 -33.60 -10.44 -9.30
N LYS A 895 -33.49 -9.19 -8.82
CA LYS A 895 -34.54 -8.17 -8.93
C LYS A 895 -33.99 -6.81 -9.31
N ILE A 896 -34.74 -6.13 -10.17
CA ILE A 896 -34.49 -4.77 -10.67
C ILE A 896 -35.67 -3.93 -10.20
N LEU A 897 -35.46 -3.11 -9.18
CA LEU A 897 -36.52 -2.36 -8.50
C LEU A 897 -36.54 -0.90 -8.95
N SER A 898 -37.55 -0.50 -9.71
CA SER A 898 -37.77 0.92 -9.97
C SER A 898 -38.51 1.59 -8.80
N VAL A 899 -38.25 2.86 -8.55
CA VAL A 899 -38.86 3.59 -7.41
C VAL A 899 -40.36 3.90 -7.55
N SER A 900 -40.98 3.50 -8.66
CA SER A 900 -42.42 3.59 -8.87
C SER A 900 -42.89 2.54 -9.88
N LYS A 901 -44.18 2.19 -9.82
CA LYS A 901 -44.81 1.25 -10.77
C LYS A 901 -44.69 1.73 -12.22
N GLN A 902 -45.00 3.01 -12.48
CA GLN A 902 -44.95 3.57 -13.83
C GLN A 902 -43.52 3.60 -14.37
N THR A 903 -42.54 4.02 -13.55
CA THR A 903 -41.12 3.98 -13.94
C THR A 903 -40.65 2.55 -14.21
N ASN A 904 -41.16 1.55 -13.47
CA ASN A 904 -40.87 0.15 -13.75
C ASN A 904 -41.36 -0.28 -15.14
N GLU A 905 -42.61 0.04 -15.50
CA GLU A 905 -43.15 -0.31 -16.81
C GLU A 905 -42.35 0.34 -17.96
N GLU A 906 -41.91 1.59 -17.79
CA GLU A 906 -41.04 2.26 -18.77
C GLU A 906 -39.66 1.60 -18.86
N ASN A 907 -39.00 1.34 -17.72
CA ASN A 907 -37.69 0.70 -17.70
C ASN A 907 -37.77 -0.72 -18.28
N LYS A 908 -38.78 -1.50 -17.92
CA LYS A 908 -39.03 -2.84 -18.47
C LYS A 908 -39.18 -2.78 -19.99
N LYS A 909 -40.08 -1.92 -20.49
CA LYS A 909 -40.33 -1.74 -21.93
C LYS A 909 -39.08 -1.33 -22.71
N ASN A 910 -38.26 -0.43 -22.14
CA ASN A 910 -37.12 0.15 -22.84
C ASN A 910 -35.85 -0.72 -22.76
N LEU A 911 -35.72 -1.56 -21.74
CA LEU A 911 -34.47 -2.26 -21.42
C LEU A 911 -34.55 -3.77 -21.59
N ALA A 912 -35.70 -4.41 -21.30
CA ALA A 912 -35.78 -5.87 -21.21
C ALA A 912 -35.39 -6.56 -22.52
N SER A 913 -36.10 -6.25 -23.61
CA SER A 913 -35.81 -6.83 -24.93
C SER A 913 -34.45 -6.39 -25.49
N LYS A 914 -34.11 -5.10 -25.34
CA LYS A 914 -32.88 -4.49 -25.89
C LYS A 914 -31.59 -5.10 -25.30
N TYR A 915 -31.62 -5.47 -24.02
CA TYR A 915 -30.47 -6.02 -23.31
C TYR A 915 -30.64 -7.50 -22.91
N ASN A 916 -31.69 -8.16 -23.42
CA ASN A 916 -32.03 -9.56 -23.16
C ASN A 916 -32.11 -9.88 -21.66
N ILE A 917 -32.89 -9.07 -20.93
CA ILE A 917 -33.16 -9.23 -19.51
C ILE A 917 -34.55 -9.85 -19.36
N ASP A 918 -34.66 -10.88 -18.53
CA ASP A 918 -35.96 -11.47 -18.18
C ASP A 918 -36.91 -10.43 -17.55
N GLU A 919 -38.08 -10.25 -18.15
CA GLU A 919 -39.10 -9.29 -17.69
C GLU A 919 -39.56 -9.56 -16.26
N THR A 920 -39.49 -10.80 -15.77
CA THR A 920 -39.90 -11.19 -14.40
C THR A 920 -38.98 -10.64 -13.31
N LYS A 921 -37.78 -10.15 -13.70
CA LYS A 921 -36.83 -9.48 -12.80
C LYS A 921 -37.25 -8.05 -12.48
N PHE A 922 -38.05 -7.41 -13.34
CA PHE A 922 -38.51 -6.03 -13.15
C PHE A 922 -39.67 -5.98 -12.16
N ASP A 923 -39.51 -5.21 -11.10
CA ASP A 923 -40.55 -4.89 -10.12
C ASP A 923 -40.32 -3.45 -9.62
N PHE A 924 -41.15 -2.97 -8.71
CA PHE A 924 -41.02 -1.64 -8.13
C PHE A 924 -41.00 -1.69 -6.61
N LEU A 925 -40.33 -0.72 -6.00
CA LEU A 925 -40.42 -0.48 -4.57
C LEU A 925 -40.31 1.03 -4.33
N GLU A 926 -41.37 1.63 -3.80
CA GLU A 926 -41.39 3.05 -3.51
C GLU A 926 -40.39 3.43 -2.41
N ASN A 927 -39.91 4.68 -2.44
CA ASN A 927 -39.06 5.24 -1.40
C ASN A 927 -39.87 5.50 -0.13
N THR A 928 -39.26 5.28 1.04
CA THR A 928 -39.85 5.63 2.34
C THR A 928 -39.72 7.13 2.64
N ILE A 929 -40.46 7.59 3.65
CA ILE A 929 -40.48 9.00 4.07
C ILE A 929 -40.27 9.15 5.59
N ASN A 930 -39.39 10.06 6.01
CA ASN A 930 -39.16 10.35 7.43
C ASN A 930 -40.11 11.43 7.95
N CYS A 931 -41.37 11.06 8.20
CA CYS A 931 -42.43 11.99 8.62
C CYS A 931 -42.10 12.75 9.91
N SER A 932 -41.54 12.08 10.91
CA SER A 932 -41.21 12.70 12.20
C SER A 932 -40.17 13.82 12.06
N GLU A 933 -39.11 13.60 11.28
CA GLU A 933 -38.09 14.60 11.00
C GLU A 933 -38.66 15.80 10.24
N ILE A 934 -39.49 15.56 9.22
CA ILE A 934 -40.15 16.62 8.43
C ILE A 934 -41.02 17.49 9.34
N VAL A 935 -41.89 16.87 10.15
CA VAL A 935 -42.78 17.59 11.08
C VAL A 935 -41.97 18.37 12.10
N GLN A 936 -40.94 17.76 12.70
CA GLN A 936 -40.05 18.43 13.66
C GLN A 936 -39.37 19.65 13.02
N LYS A 937 -38.67 19.47 11.90
CA LYS A 937 -37.95 20.55 11.21
C LYS A 937 -38.88 21.63 10.67
N SER A 938 -40.13 21.29 10.35
CA SER A 938 -41.15 22.27 9.93
C SER A 938 -41.56 23.25 11.04
N ASN A 939 -41.34 22.89 12.30
CA ASN A 939 -41.65 23.73 13.47
C ASN A 939 -40.55 24.73 13.82
N GLU A 940 -39.39 24.67 13.15
CA GLU A 940 -38.33 25.66 13.32
C GLU A 940 -38.82 27.06 12.95
N LYS A 941 -38.43 28.07 13.75
CA LYS A 941 -38.86 29.45 13.52
C LYS A 941 -38.09 30.05 12.35
N LEU A 942 -38.81 30.61 11.39
CA LEU A 942 -38.23 31.47 10.37
C LEU A 942 -37.76 32.79 11.01
N ASP A 943 -36.67 33.36 10.47
CA ASP A 943 -36.24 34.71 10.82
C ASP A 943 -37.38 35.71 10.55
N LYS A 944 -37.64 36.61 11.52
CA LYS A 944 -38.75 37.59 11.41
C LYS A 944 -38.68 38.44 10.15
N LYS A 945 -37.48 38.77 9.66
CA LYS A 945 -37.29 39.52 8.40
C LYS A 945 -37.71 38.70 7.20
N ILE A 946 -37.38 37.40 7.17
CA ILE A 946 -37.78 36.47 6.11
C ILE A 946 -39.30 36.29 6.13
N GLU A 947 -39.86 36.06 7.32
CA GLU A 947 -41.29 35.90 7.53
C GLU A 947 -42.08 37.12 7.04
N ASN A 948 -41.73 38.31 7.50
CA ASN A 948 -42.39 39.56 7.09
C ASN A 948 -42.22 39.86 5.60
N LYS A 949 -41.14 39.38 4.97
CA LYS A 949 -40.86 39.62 3.55
C LYS A 949 -41.71 38.74 2.65
N TYR A 950 -41.84 37.45 2.96
CA TYR A 950 -42.43 36.46 2.06
C TYR A 950 -43.83 35.99 2.44
N PHE A 951 -44.17 36.01 3.74
CA PHE A 951 -45.43 35.47 4.27
C PHE A 951 -46.30 36.61 4.82
N LYS A 952 -46.70 37.52 3.93
CA LYS A 952 -47.51 38.69 4.29
C LYS A 952 -48.97 38.31 4.52
N LYS A 953 -49.60 38.97 5.49
CA LYS A 953 -51.05 38.91 5.70
C LYS A 953 -51.77 39.27 4.38
N ASP A 954 -52.75 38.46 3.98
CA ASP A 954 -53.54 38.55 2.73
C ASP A 954 -52.84 38.13 1.42
N TYR A 955 -51.61 37.62 1.45
CA TYR A 955 -50.95 37.09 0.25
C TYR A 955 -51.06 35.57 0.20
N LYS A 956 -51.28 35.03 -1.00
CA LYS A 956 -51.17 33.59 -1.28
C LYS A 956 -49.77 33.24 -1.76
N VAL A 957 -49.14 32.26 -1.11
CA VAL A 957 -47.75 31.86 -1.35
C VAL A 957 -47.71 30.50 -2.03
N PHE A 958 -47.26 30.50 -3.28
CA PHE A 958 -46.87 29.31 -4.01
C PHE A 958 -45.40 28.99 -3.74
N ILE A 959 -45.07 27.71 -3.61
CA ILE A 959 -43.70 27.28 -3.36
C ILE A 959 -43.29 26.13 -4.29
N ASN A 960 -42.05 26.16 -4.74
CA ASN A 960 -41.38 25.05 -5.41
C ASN A 960 -40.04 24.78 -4.73
N ILE A 961 -39.71 23.50 -4.55
CA ILE A 961 -38.44 23.04 -3.97
C ILE A 961 -37.79 22.08 -4.97
N ALA A 962 -36.81 22.56 -5.72
CA ALA A 962 -36.13 21.76 -6.74
C ALA A 962 -34.80 22.41 -7.19
N ARG A 963 -33.87 21.59 -7.69
CA ARG A 963 -32.62 22.07 -8.31
C ARG A 963 -32.92 22.80 -9.61
N LEU A 964 -32.32 23.98 -9.83
CA LEU A 964 -32.54 24.81 -11.03
C LEU A 964 -31.86 24.18 -12.26
N SER A 965 -32.58 23.25 -12.90
CA SER A 965 -32.10 22.36 -13.96
C SER A 965 -33.17 22.14 -15.02
N ILE A 966 -32.76 21.65 -16.20
CA ILE A 966 -33.59 21.55 -17.40
C ILE A 966 -34.80 20.64 -17.16
N GLU A 967 -34.59 19.52 -16.46
CA GLU A 967 -35.63 18.55 -16.13
C GLU A 967 -36.73 19.10 -15.21
N LYS A 968 -36.42 20.13 -14.41
CA LYS A 968 -37.38 20.72 -13.46
C LYS A 968 -38.19 21.87 -14.06
N ASP A 969 -37.73 22.44 -15.17
CA ASP A 969 -38.43 23.43 -15.99
C ASP A 969 -39.13 24.56 -15.23
N HIS A 970 -38.37 25.22 -14.35
CA HIS A 970 -38.83 26.39 -13.60
C HIS A 970 -39.27 27.55 -14.51
N ALA A 971 -38.79 27.60 -15.76
CA ALA A 971 -39.22 28.60 -16.72
C ALA A 971 -40.70 28.45 -17.06
N LYS A 972 -41.20 27.21 -17.21
CA LYS A 972 -42.62 26.90 -17.37
C LYS A 972 -43.44 27.35 -16.16
N LEU A 973 -42.95 27.08 -14.94
CA LEU A 973 -43.59 27.55 -13.70
C LEU A 973 -43.67 29.07 -13.62
N ILE A 974 -42.57 29.78 -13.89
CA ILE A 974 -42.50 31.25 -13.86
C ILE A 974 -43.46 31.87 -14.87
N ARG A 975 -43.53 31.30 -16.09
CA ARG A 975 -44.48 31.77 -17.12
C ARG A 975 -45.92 31.59 -16.68
N ALA A 976 -46.26 30.42 -16.12
CA ALA A 976 -47.60 30.14 -15.61
C ALA A 976 -47.96 31.09 -14.45
N PHE A 977 -47.04 31.29 -13.50
CA PHE A 977 -47.25 32.18 -12.37
C PHE A 977 -47.42 33.64 -12.80
N SER A 978 -46.78 34.07 -13.90
CA SER A 978 -46.96 35.44 -14.42
C SER A 978 -48.42 35.77 -14.74
N VAL A 979 -49.17 34.79 -15.26
CA VAL A 979 -50.60 34.91 -15.55
C VAL A 979 -51.41 34.99 -14.26
N ILE A 980 -51.14 34.08 -13.31
CA ILE A 980 -51.81 34.05 -12.00
C ILE A 980 -51.60 35.36 -11.24
N HIS A 981 -50.37 35.89 -11.24
CA HIS A 981 -50.04 37.13 -10.55
C HIS A 981 -50.70 38.35 -11.21
N LYS A 982 -50.85 38.35 -12.54
CA LYS A 982 -51.55 39.41 -13.26
C LYS A 982 -53.04 39.46 -12.90
N GLU A 983 -53.68 38.30 -12.75
CA GLU A 983 -55.09 38.20 -12.34
C GLU A 983 -55.26 38.44 -10.82
N ASN A 984 -54.29 38.02 -10.01
CA ASN A 984 -54.31 38.13 -8.55
C ASN A 984 -52.98 38.70 -8.01
N PRO A 985 -52.84 40.04 -7.91
CA PRO A 985 -51.58 40.69 -7.52
C PRO A 985 -51.10 40.40 -6.08
N LYS A 986 -51.97 39.88 -5.20
CA LYS A 986 -51.61 39.44 -3.83
C LYS A 986 -51.11 37.99 -3.81
N THR A 987 -50.17 37.66 -4.70
CA THR A 987 -49.57 36.31 -4.81
C THR A 987 -48.05 36.39 -4.83
N ILE A 988 -47.39 35.41 -4.23
CA ILE A 988 -45.92 35.28 -4.18
C ILE A 988 -45.54 33.86 -4.62
N LEU A 989 -44.45 33.74 -5.38
CA LEU A 989 -43.82 32.47 -5.73
C LEU A 989 -42.42 32.39 -5.11
N LEU A 990 -42.19 31.38 -4.28
CA LEU A 990 -40.89 31.05 -3.71
C LEU A 990 -40.31 29.83 -4.43
N ILE A 991 -39.10 29.95 -4.95
CA ILE A 991 -38.36 28.84 -5.55
C ILE A 991 -37.11 28.60 -4.70
N LEU A 992 -37.08 27.47 -4.00
CA LEU A 992 -36.00 27.05 -3.13
C LEU A 992 -35.14 26.02 -3.88
N GLY A 993 -33.89 26.39 -4.13
CA GLY A 993 -32.94 25.58 -4.87
C GLY A 993 -31.91 26.44 -5.59
N ASP A 994 -30.81 25.80 -5.97
CA ASP A 994 -29.76 26.41 -6.80
C ASP A 994 -29.50 25.52 -8.02
N GLY A 995 -28.78 26.03 -9.01
CA GLY A 995 -28.43 25.29 -10.21
C GLY A 995 -28.07 26.17 -11.41
N VAL A 996 -27.66 25.52 -12.49
CA VAL A 996 -27.10 26.15 -13.70
C VAL A 996 -28.06 27.14 -14.36
N LEU A 997 -29.37 26.98 -14.18
CA LEU A 997 -30.37 27.87 -14.79
C LEU A 997 -30.66 29.15 -13.99
N LYS A 998 -30.01 29.38 -12.84
CA LYS A 998 -30.32 30.52 -11.96
C LYS A 998 -30.31 31.88 -12.68
N ASN A 999 -29.30 32.12 -13.52
CA ASN A 999 -29.16 33.39 -14.24
C ASN A 999 -30.24 33.55 -15.31
N ASP A 1000 -30.54 32.50 -16.07
CA ASP A 1000 -31.59 32.51 -17.09
C ASP A 1000 -32.97 32.75 -16.47
N LEU A 1001 -33.23 32.12 -15.33
CA LEU A 1001 -34.48 32.30 -14.59
C LEU A 1001 -34.59 33.72 -14.01
N ASN A 1002 -33.51 34.30 -13.47
CA ASN A 1002 -33.49 35.70 -13.05
C ASN A 1002 -33.77 36.66 -14.21
N ASN A 1003 -33.17 36.41 -15.38
CA ASN A 1003 -33.42 37.20 -16.59
C ASN A 1003 -34.88 37.08 -17.05
N LEU A 1004 -35.48 35.89 -16.97
CA LEU A 1004 -36.89 35.67 -17.27
C LEU A 1004 -37.80 36.44 -16.30
N ILE A 1005 -37.52 36.38 -15.00
CA ILE A 1005 -38.25 37.13 -13.97
C ILE A 1005 -38.15 38.64 -14.22
N PHE A 1006 -36.97 39.13 -14.62
CA PHE A 1006 -36.75 40.52 -14.98
C PHE A 1006 -37.56 40.95 -16.20
N LYS A 1007 -37.52 40.16 -17.28
CA LYS A 1007 -38.29 40.42 -18.52
C LYS A 1007 -39.80 40.44 -18.26
N LEU A 1008 -40.29 39.59 -17.37
CA LEU A 1008 -41.70 39.54 -16.97
C LEU A 1008 -42.10 40.59 -15.92
N LYS A 1009 -41.16 41.41 -15.42
CA LYS A 1009 -41.36 42.43 -14.38
C LYS A 1009 -41.91 41.88 -13.06
N LEU A 1010 -41.46 40.70 -12.64
CA LEU A 1010 -41.95 39.98 -11.45
C LEU A 1010 -40.94 39.92 -10.28
N GLN A 1011 -39.94 40.80 -10.26
CA GLN A 1011 -38.86 40.80 -9.26
C GLN A 1011 -39.35 41.01 -7.81
N LYS A 1012 -40.57 41.55 -7.63
CA LYS A 1012 -41.20 41.77 -6.32
C LYS A 1012 -42.11 40.63 -5.87
N SER A 1013 -42.34 39.63 -6.72
CA SER A 1013 -43.35 38.58 -6.53
C SER A 1013 -42.80 37.17 -6.72
N ILE A 1014 -41.70 37.00 -7.46
CA ILE A 1014 -40.98 35.72 -7.59
C ILE A 1014 -39.62 35.85 -6.92
N PHE A 1015 -39.29 34.91 -6.03
CA PHE A 1015 -38.03 34.91 -5.30
C PHE A 1015 -37.29 33.58 -5.49
N LEU A 1016 -36.09 33.65 -6.09
CA LEU A 1016 -35.14 32.54 -6.12
C LEU A 1016 -34.28 32.60 -4.84
N LEU A 1017 -34.54 31.71 -3.88
CA LEU A 1017 -33.93 31.77 -2.54
C LEU A 1017 -32.59 31.03 -2.43
N GLY A 1018 -32.17 30.31 -3.47
CA GLY A 1018 -30.99 29.44 -3.41
C GLY A 1018 -31.26 28.19 -2.58
N ARG A 1019 -30.19 27.43 -2.28
CA ARG A 1019 -30.27 26.24 -1.44
C ARG A 1019 -30.53 26.63 0.01
N ILE A 1020 -31.63 26.13 0.58
CA ILE A 1020 -31.98 26.30 2.00
C ILE A 1020 -31.73 24.96 2.72
N PRO A 1021 -30.89 24.92 3.79
CA PRO A 1021 -30.61 23.68 4.52
C PRO A 1021 -31.86 22.99 5.09
N ASN A 1022 -32.80 23.77 5.62
CA ASN A 1022 -34.11 23.28 6.08
C ASN A 1022 -35.25 24.01 5.34
N PRO A 1023 -35.84 23.40 4.30
CA PRO A 1023 -36.93 24.02 3.54
C PRO A 1023 -38.31 23.87 4.21
N PHE A 1024 -38.46 23.01 5.22
CA PHE A 1024 -39.76 22.63 5.77
C PHE A 1024 -40.54 23.78 6.43
N PRO A 1025 -39.92 24.76 7.13
CA PRO A 1025 -40.64 25.92 7.64
C PRO A 1025 -41.24 26.79 6.53
N TYR A 1026 -40.55 26.92 5.38
CA TYR A 1026 -41.07 27.64 4.22
C TYR A 1026 -42.25 26.88 3.59
N LEU A 1027 -42.10 25.57 3.42
CA LEU A 1027 -43.16 24.70 2.90
C LEU A 1027 -44.40 24.73 3.81
N LYS A 1028 -44.22 24.63 5.13
CA LYS A 1028 -45.30 24.68 6.12
C LYS A 1028 -46.08 25.99 6.09
N LYS A 1029 -45.42 27.14 5.90
CA LYS A 1029 -46.08 28.45 5.83
C LYS A 1029 -46.64 28.80 4.46
N SER A 1030 -46.23 28.10 3.40
CA SER A 1030 -46.78 28.31 2.05
C SER A 1030 -48.17 27.69 1.92
N ASP A 1031 -48.97 28.21 0.99
CA ASP A 1031 -50.33 27.74 0.77
C ASP A 1031 -50.40 26.61 -0.28
N CYS A 1032 -49.60 26.67 -1.34
CA CYS A 1032 -49.63 25.69 -2.44
C CYS A 1032 -48.23 25.28 -2.90
N PHE A 1033 -47.96 23.99 -2.96
CA PHE A 1033 -46.74 23.43 -3.55
C PHE A 1033 -46.96 23.15 -5.04
N VAL A 1034 -46.09 23.67 -5.90
CA VAL A 1034 -46.20 23.50 -7.36
C VAL A 1034 -44.99 22.76 -7.92
N MET A 1035 -45.22 21.62 -8.54
CA MET A 1035 -44.21 20.82 -9.25
C MET A 1035 -44.35 21.02 -10.76
N SER A 1036 -43.28 21.51 -11.40
CA SER A 1036 -43.26 21.81 -12.84
C SER A 1036 -42.38 20.88 -13.67
N SER A 1037 -41.85 19.82 -13.06
CA SER A 1037 -40.89 18.92 -13.69
C SER A 1037 -41.41 18.29 -14.99
N ASN A 1038 -40.49 18.11 -15.93
CA ASN A 1038 -40.70 17.35 -17.16
C ASN A 1038 -40.40 15.85 -16.97
N HIS A 1039 -39.66 15.50 -15.92
CA HIS A 1039 -39.27 14.12 -15.64
C HIS A 1039 -38.88 13.94 -14.16
N GLU A 1040 -39.36 12.87 -13.53
CA GLU A 1040 -39.07 12.46 -12.14
C GLU A 1040 -39.23 10.93 -12.04
N GLY A 1041 -38.39 10.26 -11.24
CA GLY A 1041 -38.66 8.88 -10.83
C GLY A 1041 -39.73 8.80 -9.75
N GLN A 1042 -39.39 9.17 -8.52
CA GLN A 1042 -40.37 9.41 -7.46
C GLN A 1042 -39.97 10.70 -6.69
N PRO A 1043 -40.73 11.79 -6.84
CA PRO A 1043 -40.35 13.09 -6.28
C PRO A 1043 -40.57 13.12 -4.76
N MET A 1044 -39.48 13.07 -3.99
CA MET A 1044 -39.51 13.15 -2.53
C MET A 1044 -40.20 14.40 -2.00
N THR A 1045 -40.08 15.53 -2.70
CA THR A 1045 -40.71 16.81 -2.30
C THR A 1045 -42.24 16.78 -2.37
N LEU A 1046 -42.84 15.91 -3.19
CA LEU A 1046 -44.29 15.69 -3.16
C LEU A 1046 -44.71 14.92 -1.89
N LEU A 1047 -43.96 13.89 -1.51
CA LEU A 1047 -44.21 13.18 -0.25
C LEU A 1047 -44.04 14.11 0.96
N GLU A 1048 -43.03 14.98 0.94
CA GLU A 1048 -42.81 16.00 1.97
C GLU A 1048 -43.98 17.02 2.05
N ALA A 1049 -44.52 17.44 0.90
CA ALA A 1049 -45.68 18.32 0.84
C ALA A 1049 -46.97 17.64 1.36
N LEU A 1050 -47.15 16.35 1.04
CA LEU A 1050 -48.24 15.54 1.58
C LEU A 1050 -48.15 15.41 3.11
N VAL A 1051 -46.96 15.17 3.66
CA VAL A 1051 -46.72 15.10 5.12
C VAL A 1051 -47.12 16.41 5.83
N LEU A 1052 -46.96 17.56 5.18
CA LEU A 1052 -47.31 18.88 5.72
C LEU A 1052 -48.71 19.35 5.30
N ASN A 1053 -49.55 18.46 4.78
CA ASN A 1053 -50.93 18.71 4.35
C ASN A 1053 -51.05 19.93 3.42
N LYS A 1054 -50.16 20.02 2.42
CA LYS A 1054 -50.16 21.12 1.45
C LYS A 1054 -51.07 20.82 0.27
N ALA A 1055 -51.74 21.86 -0.25
CA ALA A 1055 -52.33 21.79 -1.58
C ALA A 1055 -51.20 21.62 -2.60
N ILE A 1056 -51.37 20.70 -3.55
CA ILE A 1056 -50.34 20.34 -4.53
C ILE A 1056 -50.90 20.50 -5.93
N VAL A 1057 -50.13 21.16 -6.80
CA VAL A 1057 -50.31 21.17 -8.26
C VAL A 1057 -49.08 20.54 -8.87
N ALA A 1058 -49.24 19.48 -9.67
CA ALA A 1058 -48.12 18.77 -10.27
C ALA A 1058 -48.38 18.44 -11.73
N THR A 1059 -47.34 18.53 -12.57
CA THR A 1059 -47.43 18.16 -13.98
C THR A 1059 -47.68 16.66 -14.18
N ASP A 1060 -48.37 16.33 -15.26
CA ASP A 1060 -48.70 14.96 -15.69
C ASP A 1060 -47.45 14.24 -16.22
N ILE A 1061 -46.72 13.64 -15.28
CA ILE A 1061 -45.54 12.80 -15.53
C ILE A 1061 -45.58 11.56 -14.62
N PRO A 1062 -44.98 10.43 -15.05
CA PRO A 1062 -45.04 9.16 -14.32
C PRO A 1062 -44.75 9.26 -12.82
N GLY A 1063 -43.67 9.95 -12.45
CA GLY A 1063 -43.27 10.08 -11.05
C GLY A 1063 -44.26 10.87 -10.19
N ASN A 1064 -44.88 11.93 -10.72
CA ASN A 1064 -45.87 12.72 -9.98
C ASN A 1064 -47.15 11.92 -9.76
N ILE A 1065 -47.63 11.22 -10.80
CA ILE A 1065 -48.81 10.35 -10.72
C ILE A 1065 -48.59 9.30 -9.64
N SER A 1066 -47.42 8.64 -9.62
CA SER A 1066 -47.12 7.58 -8.65
C SER A 1066 -47.23 8.03 -7.18
N VAL A 1067 -46.96 9.30 -6.90
CA VAL A 1067 -47.04 9.87 -5.54
C VAL A 1067 -48.45 10.34 -5.21
N LEU A 1068 -49.13 11.02 -6.14
CA LEU A 1068 -50.43 11.65 -5.86
C LEU A 1068 -51.64 10.74 -6.08
N ASP A 1069 -51.48 9.63 -6.80
CA ASP A 1069 -52.56 8.67 -7.05
C ASP A 1069 -53.21 8.21 -5.74
N ASN A 1070 -54.49 8.56 -5.54
CA ASN A 1070 -55.28 8.36 -4.32
C ASN A 1070 -54.74 9.02 -3.04
N ARG A 1071 -53.84 10.01 -3.12
CA ARG A 1071 -53.23 10.70 -1.96
C ARG A 1071 -53.47 12.21 -1.92
N GLY A 1072 -54.24 12.77 -2.87
CA GLY A 1072 -54.59 14.19 -2.93
C GLY A 1072 -53.67 15.02 -3.83
N GLY A 1073 -54.02 16.29 -4.05
CA GLY A 1073 -53.39 17.15 -5.06
C GLY A 1073 -54.00 17.05 -6.45
N LEU A 1074 -53.58 17.93 -7.36
CA LEU A 1074 -54.10 18.05 -8.72
C LEU A 1074 -53.00 17.80 -9.76
N ILE A 1075 -53.17 16.73 -10.55
CA ILE A 1075 -52.35 16.47 -11.73
C ILE A 1075 -52.88 17.30 -12.90
N VAL A 1076 -51.99 18.05 -13.56
CA VAL A 1076 -52.33 18.91 -14.70
C VAL A 1076 -51.47 18.59 -15.90
N LYS A 1077 -51.96 18.89 -17.11
CA LYS A 1077 -51.19 18.73 -18.34
C LYS A 1077 -49.79 19.34 -18.19
N ASN A 1078 -48.77 18.64 -18.66
CA ASN A 1078 -47.38 19.08 -18.60
C ASN A 1078 -47.10 20.26 -19.58
N SER A 1079 -47.71 21.41 -19.34
CA SER A 1079 -47.57 22.65 -20.13
C SER A 1079 -47.76 23.89 -19.25
N VAL A 1080 -47.53 25.09 -19.80
CA VAL A 1080 -47.78 26.36 -19.10
C VAL A 1080 -49.27 26.48 -18.77
N GLU A 1081 -50.15 26.15 -19.71
CA GLU A 1081 -51.61 26.23 -19.57
C GLU A 1081 -52.12 25.27 -18.49
N GLY A 1082 -51.56 24.07 -18.40
CA GLY A 1082 -51.91 23.12 -17.34
C GLY A 1082 -51.54 23.65 -15.95
N LEU A 1083 -50.35 24.22 -15.77
CA LEU A 1083 -49.97 24.86 -14.51
C LEU A 1083 -50.84 26.07 -14.18
N ILE A 1084 -51.24 26.88 -15.17
CA ILE A 1084 -52.19 27.98 -14.98
C ILE A 1084 -53.51 27.43 -14.45
N TYR A 1085 -54.08 26.41 -15.11
CA TYR A 1085 -55.31 25.77 -14.67
C TYR A 1085 -55.20 25.27 -13.22
N GLY A 1086 -54.16 24.51 -12.89
CA GLY A 1086 -54.00 24.00 -11.53
C GLY A 1086 -53.84 25.08 -10.47
N MET A 1087 -53.11 26.15 -10.76
CA MET A 1087 -53.00 27.28 -9.84
C MET A 1087 -54.32 28.05 -9.69
N LYS A 1088 -55.17 28.13 -10.73
CA LYS A 1088 -56.52 28.71 -10.63
C LYS A 1088 -57.45 27.86 -9.77
N GLU A 1089 -57.44 26.55 -9.97
CA GLU A 1089 -58.21 25.61 -9.14
C GLU A 1089 -57.80 25.71 -7.66
N PHE A 1090 -56.50 25.90 -7.39
CA PHE A 1090 -56.03 26.21 -6.04
C PHE A 1090 -56.64 27.52 -5.49
N MET A 1091 -56.61 28.61 -6.26
CA MET A 1091 -57.16 29.91 -5.84
C MET A 1091 -58.66 29.86 -5.56
N GLU A 1092 -59.38 28.96 -6.23
CA GLU A 1092 -60.81 28.69 -6.01
C GLU A 1092 -61.08 27.66 -4.89
N ASN A 1093 -60.04 27.20 -4.19
CA ASN A 1093 -60.09 26.17 -3.14
C ASN A 1093 -60.68 24.82 -3.62
N LYS A 1094 -60.44 24.45 -4.88
CA LYS A 1094 -60.94 23.22 -5.51
C LYS A 1094 -59.96 22.04 -5.46
N ILE A 1095 -58.78 22.23 -4.86
CA ILE A 1095 -57.80 21.14 -4.72
C ILE A 1095 -58.07 20.34 -3.45
N ASN A 1096 -58.33 19.04 -3.63
CA ASN A 1096 -58.48 18.10 -2.52
C ASN A 1096 -57.15 17.91 -1.77
N ILE A 1097 -57.18 18.15 -0.46
CA ILE A 1097 -56.11 17.80 0.48
C ILE A 1097 -56.57 16.55 1.22
N CYS A 1098 -55.76 15.49 1.18
CA CYS A 1098 -56.05 14.23 1.87
C CYS A 1098 -55.08 14.03 3.04
N ASP A 1099 -55.54 13.40 4.12
CA ASP A 1099 -54.68 13.02 5.23
C ASP A 1099 -53.74 11.88 4.81
N PHE A 1100 -52.48 12.21 4.56
CA PHE A 1100 -51.46 11.24 4.17
C PHE A 1100 -50.90 10.51 5.41
N ASN A 1101 -51.28 9.25 5.59
CA ASN A 1101 -50.73 8.41 6.65
C ASN A 1101 -49.35 7.83 6.26
N ALA A 1102 -48.29 8.57 6.59
CA ALA A 1102 -46.91 8.19 6.31
C ALA A 1102 -46.48 6.86 6.96
N ASN A 1103 -47.01 6.51 8.14
CA ASN A 1103 -46.66 5.24 8.81
C ASN A 1103 -47.21 4.06 8.02
N LYS A 1104 -48.50 4.10 7.64
CA LYS A 1104 -49.12 3.06 6.82
C LYS A 1104 -48.44 2.92 5.45
N TYR A 1105 -48.01 4.05 4.86
CA TYR A 1105 -47.25 4.07 3.62
C TYR A 1105 -45.89 3.36 3.76
N ASN A 1106 -45.13 3.72 4.79
CA ASN A 1106 -43.84 3.10 5.07
C ASN A 1106 -43.98 1.60 5.40
N ASP A 1107 -44.95 1.21 6.23
CA ASP A 1107 -45.19 -0.18 6.63
C ASP A 1107 -45.47 -1.08 5.42
N TYR A 1108 -46.23 -0.59 4.44
CA TYR A 1108 -46.50 -1.29 3.19
C TYR A 1108 -45.20 -1.55 2.40
N ILE A 1109 -44.35 -0.53 2.27
CA ILE A 1109 -43.07 -0.61 1.55
C ILE A 1109 -42.14 -1.60 2.25
N ILE A 1110 -42.02 -1.51 3.57
CA ILE A 1110 -41.14 -2.40 4.34
C ILE A 1110 -41.60 -3.85 4.20
N ARG A 1111 -42.89 -4.15 4.33
CA ARG A 1111 -43.42 -5.51 4.13
C ARG A 1111 -43.16 -6.03 2.71
N LYS A 1112 -43.30 -5.18 1.69
CA LYS A 1112 -42.98 -5.56 0.30
C LYS A 1112 -41.50 -5.90 0.16
N LEU A 1113 -40.60 -5.11 0.73
CA LEU A 1113 -39.17 -5.41 0.73
C LEU A 1113 -38.86 -6.70 1.49
N GLU A 1114 -39.44 -6.92 2.67
CA GLU A 1114 -39.24 -8.15 3.44
C GLU A 1114 -39.69 -9.40 2.68
N ALA A 1115 -40.80 -9.30 1.93
CA ALA A 1115 -41.26 -10.37 1.05
C ALA A 1115 -40.25 -10.65 -0.07
N LEU A 1116 -39.69 -9.60 -0.70
CA LEU A 1116 -38.64 -9.73 -1.72
C LEU A 1116 -37.34 -10.33 -1.15
N LEU A 1117 -36.96 -9.97 0.08
CA LEU A 1117 -35.78 -10.49 0.76
C LEU A 1117 -35.96 -11.94 1.28
N SER A 1118 -37.20 -12.44 1.31
CA SER A 1118 -37.54 -13.80 1.77
C SER A 1118 -37.72 -14.81 0.64
N GLN A 1119 -37.82 -14.34 -0.61
CA GLN A 1119 -37.79 -15.17 -1.84
C GLN A 1119 -36.35 -15.54 -2.18
#